data_AF-A0A7G1GZ96-F1
#
_entry.id   AF-A0A7G1GZ96-F1
#
_cell.length_a   1.000
_cell.length_b   1.000
_cell.length_c   1.000
_cell.angle_alpha   90.00
_cell.angle_beta   90.00
_cell.angle_gamma   90.00
#
_symmetry.space_group_name_H-M   'P 1'
#
loop_
_entity.id
_entity.type
_entity.pdbx_description
1 polymer ?
#
loop_
_entity_poly.entity_id
_entity_poly.type
_entity_poly.pdbx_seq_one_letter_code
_entity_poly.pdbx_strand_id
1 'polypeptide(L)'
;MLTGIDRLMQSSCEREKKEKICRSRGGESCAFDGAMIVLQPIADTAHIVHGPISCCGNSWEGRGTLSSKGRLHRMGFTTDMTEMDIIYGSENKLYDAILRAYESVRPKAIFVHATCVSGLIGEDIEAVCKKAETFLGIRVIPVNAPGFVGPKNLGNRIAGEVLLDYVIGTGEPPFTTDYDINLIGEYNIAGDLWLVEPLLKEAGVRILSKITGDSTFEEITYAHRAKLNVVVCSRALINIAREMERRYGIPYIEVSFFGKTEMLQALRLIALNFKSQISNLKLADKIEEIIMREEKKLDEKLKAYKHLKGKKAVLYTGGVKSWSFISALMDLGIEIVAIGTKKSTFEDEEKMKEILGEDAPLVEDVTPKNLLRLIKERNADILIAGGRNQYLAIKEGFPFVDVNQERHIPYAGYDGLINFAEQISNSMRFFQESGDRSQKTEIRKKESLKIINHKSEITINPLKHSQSIGAAIAFQGIDRALPIIHGAQGCSFLAKVLLTKHFREPIALASTKLFTEDVVMGSEENIIKVVQEIVERNNPDVIGILTSGLTEVKGDDVTSAMKDLRFKIKDSKCQIVHISTPDYEGGLETGYAKAVEAVIKFIVHSPQSAVNKKTIDCFINVLVGSHLTPADFTELREIVESFGLKPIILPDLSALDGSRKGFSALAIGGTTTEEIRAMGSSDFTIAIGASMESAAMILKERFGIEYRVFESISGLKDADMFMETLSMLSGKPIAKKYERQRRILIDGMRDAHFYYGNKKIYVALEPDLTVQTMHWLDEMGAVVEIVDVNSNDLFSIQGHFDLLISNSHAEDTAKRLGVPLYQMGFPVYKVLGNNHKVTIGYSGTLSLINEVANKLLEVHQ
;
A
#
# COMPACT_ATOMS: atom_id res chain seq x y z
N MET A 1 31.39 10.28 -24.79
CA MET A 1 30.74 9.39 -23.80
C MET A 1 29.26 9.71 -23.82
N LEU A 2 28.43 8.74 -24.17
CA LEU A 2 26.96 8.88 -24.07
C LEU A 2 26.60 8.94 -22.59
N THR A 3 25.75 9.89 -22.19
CA THR A 3 25.23 9.96 -20.81
C THR A 3 24.36 8.73 -20.51
N GLY A 4 24.11 8.38 -19.24
CA GLY A 4 23.24 7.23 -18.90
C GLY A 4 21.85 7.32 -19.56
N ILE A 5 21.33 8.55 -19.70
CA ILE A 5 20.06 8.84 -20.39
C ILE A 5 20.13 8.55 -21.90
N ASP A 6 21.28 8.76 -22.54
CA ASP A 6 21.43 8.49 -23.98
C ASP A 6 21.42 6.98 -24.29
N ARG A 7 21.91 6.13 -23.37
CA ARG A 7 21.82 4.66 -23.49
C ARG A 7 20.38 4.15 -23.34
N LEU A 8 19.62 4.75 -22.43
CA LEU A 8 18.18 4.48 -22.23
C LEU A 8 17.34 4.85 -23.47
N MET A 9 17.78 5.84 -24.24
CA MET A 9 17.16 6.24 -25.52
C MET A 9 17.59 5.37 -26.70
N GLN A 10 18.87 4.94 -26.77
CA GLN A 10 19.35 4.07 -27.85
C GLN A 10 18.78 2.65 -27.80
N SER A 11 18.35 2.19 -26.62
CA SER A 11 17.66 0.91 -26.44
C SER A 11 16.14 0.98 -26.66
N SER A 12 15.61 2.16 -27.06
CA SER A 12 14.20 2.33 -27.41
C SER A 12 13.93 1.95 -28.88
N CYS A 13 12.70 1.46 -29.14
CA CYS A 13 12.23 0.87 -30.39
C CYS A 13 12.79 1.53 -31.67
N GLU A 14 13.12 0.71 -32.65
CA GLU A 14 13.38 1.13 -34.02
C GLU A 14 12.11 1.72 -34.67
N ARG A 15 11.80 3.00 -34.41
CA ARG A 15 11.28 3.96 -35.41
C ARG A 15 11.01 5.35 -34.85
N GLU A 16 11.36 6.32 -35.68
CA GLU A 16 11.21 7.77 -35.52
C GLU A 16 9.74 8.21 -35.34
N LYS A 17 9.44 8.93 -34.25
CA LYS A 17 8.75 10.26 -34.24
C LYS A 17 8.48 10.74 -32.79
N LYS A 18 9.20 11.80 -32.41
CA LYS A 18 8.91 12.91 -31.47
C LYS A 18 8.25 12.72 -30.08
N GLU A 19 7.76 11.56 -29.67
CA GLU A 19 7.35 11.32 -28.27
C GLU A 19 8.43 10.52 -27.54
N LYS A 20 9.41 11.26 -26.97
CA LYS A 20 10.48 10.67 -26.17
C LYS A 20 9.92 10.16 -24.83
N ILE A 21 10.37 8.96 -24.45
CA ILE A 21 9.97 8.12 -23.30
C ILE A 21 8.77 7.23 -23.61
N CYS A 22 8.96 5.91 -23.52
CA CYS A 22 7.91 4.89 -23.50
C CYS A 22 7.02 5.13 -22.25
N ARG A 23 6.07 6.06 -22.37
CA ARG A 23 5.16 6.46 -21.31
C ARG A 23 3.96 5.50 -21.33
N SER A 24 3.77 4.72 -20.26
CA SER A 24 2.48 4.06 -20.03
C SER A 24 1.38 5.14 -19.99
N ARG A 25 0.22 4.92 -20.62
CA ARG A 25 -0.88 5.91 -20.71
C ARG A 25 -1.67 6.10 -19.39
N GLY A 26 -1.02 5.85 -18.24
CA GLY A 26 -1.51 6.11 -16.88
C GLY A 26 -1.94 4.87 -16.08
N GLY A 27 -2.01 5.01 -14.74
CA GLY A 27 -2.47 3.96 -13.83
C GLY A 27 -1.38 3.07 -13.21
N GLU A 28 -0.11 3.38 -13.43
CA GLU A 28 1.06 2.74 -12.80
C GLU A 28 1.64 3.62 -11.67
N SER A 29 2.62 3.11 -10.93
CA SER A 29 3.32 3.86 -9.87
C SER A 29 4.48 4.69 -10.45
N CYS A 30 5.30 5.32 -9.59
CA CYS A 30 6.47 6.11 -9.99
C CYS A 30 7.75 5.28 -10.19
N ALA A 31 8.80 5.90 -10.72
CA ALA A 31 10.10 5.26 -10.97
C ALA A 31 10.75 4.68 -9.70
N PHE A 32 10.67 5.36 -8.56
CA PHE A 32 11.17 4.83 -7.27
C PHE A 32 10.54 3.49 -6.93
N ASP A 33 9.20 3.40 -7.02
CA ASP A 33 8.50 2.14 -6.76
C ASP A 33 8.93 1.06 -7.75
N GLY A 34 9.10 1.40 -9.03
CA GLY A 34 9.66 0.49 -10.05
C GLY A 34 11.03 -0.07 -9.69
N ALA A 35 11.97 0.79 -9.29
CA ALA A 35 13.30 0.34 -8.91
C ALA A 35 13.28 -0.58 -7.69
N MET A 36 12.44 -0.26 -6.69
CA MET A 36 12.22 -1.12 -5.53
C MET A 36 11.57 -2.47 -5.90
N ILE A 37 10.63 -2.53 -6.85
CA ILE A 37 10.03 -3.81 -7.31
C ILE A 37 11.13 -4.78 -7.75
N VAL A 38 12.13 -4.26 -8.46
CA VAL A 38 13.20 -5.07 -9.03
C VAL A 38 14.26 -5.40 -7.98
N LEU A 39 14.73 -4.42 -7.21
CA LEU A 39 15.87 -4.63 -6.32
C LEU A 39 15.48 -5.25 -4.97
N GLN A 40 14.32 -4.87 -4.41
CA GLN A 40 13.92 -5.32 -3.08
C GLN A 40 13.90 -6.85 -2.94
N PRO A 41 13.42 -7.66 -3.90
CA PRO A 41 13.37 -9.12 -3.78
C PRO A 41 14.69 -9.88 -3.50
N ILE A 42 15.85 -9.21 -3.54
CA ILE A 42 17.16 -9.78 -3.21
C ILE A 42 17.23 -9.98 -1.68
N ALA A 43 17.22 -11.24 -1.25
CA ALA A 43 16.79 -11.63 0.09
C ALA A 43 17.71 -11.19 1.23
N ASP A 44 18.99 -10.97 0.94
CA ASP A 44 20.09 -10.71 1.88
C ASP A 44 20.68 -9.29 1.74
N THR A 45 19.96 -8.38 1.08
CA THR A 45 20.34 -6.97 0.94
C THR A 45 19.43 -6.02 1.71
N ALA A 46 20.00 -4.91 2.18
CA ALA A 46 19.23 -3.83 2.78
C ALA A 46 18.93 -2.74 1.74
N HIS A 47 17.74 -2.15 1.80
CA HIS A 47 17.30 -1.10 0.87
C HIS A 47 16.97 0.18 1.64
N ILE A 48 17.91 1.13 1.66
CA ILE A 48 17.77 2.41 2.34
C ILE A 48 17.05 3.39 1.42
N VAL A 49 15.90 3.89 1.85
CA VAL A 49 15.16 4.96 1.19
C VAL A 49 15.67 6.30 1.71
N HIS A 50 16.45 6.99 0.89
CA HIS A 50 16.99 8.30 1.22
C HIS A 50 15.97 9.39 0.87
N GLY A 51 15.22 9.82 1.88
CA GLY A 51 14.08 10.71 1.71
C GLY A 51 13.25 10.88 2.97
N PRO A 52 12.19 11.70 2.90
CA PRO A 52 11.16 11.76 3.93
C PRO A 52 10.37 10.45 4.04
N ILE A 53 9.65 10.28 5.15
CA ILE A 53 8.98 9.01 5.53
C ILE A 53 8.05 8.41 4.48
N SER A 54 7.40 9.24 3.66
CA SER A 54 6.27 8.86 2.79
C SER A 54 6.59 7.68 1.86
N CYS A 55 7.75 7.69 1.21
CA CYS A 55 8.11 6.63 0.27
C CYS A 55 8.30 5.29 0.97
N CYS A 56 9.04 5.27 2.08
CA CYS A 56 9.28 4.04 2.85
C CYS A 56 7.98 3.59 3.52
N GLY A 57 7.39 4.43 4.38
CA GLY A 57 6.21 4.12 5.20
C GLY A 57 5.01 3.62 4.41
N ASN A 58 4.84 4.05 3.15
CA ASN A 58 3.70 3.62 2.33
C ASN A 58 3.98 2.37 1.47
N SER A 59 5.23 1.92 1.32
CA SER A 59 5.58 0.88 0.32
C SER A 59 6.28 -0.37 0.85
N TRP A 60 6.95 -0.31 2.01
CA TRP A 60 7.94 -1.33 2.40
C TRP A 60 7.38 -2.74 2.68
N GLU A 61 6.23 -2.89 3.34
CA GLU A 61 5.52 -4.18 3.50
C GLU A 61 4.53 -4.49 2.36
N GLY A 62 4.57 -3.72 1.27
CA GLY A 62 3.57 -3.80 0.20
C GLY A 62 3.71 -4.98 -0.76
N ARG A 63 4.77 -5.79 -0.66
CA ARG A 63 5.17 -6.77 -1.69
C ARG A 63 5.08 -8.21 -1.21
N GLY A 64 4.46 -9.09 -2.02
CA GLY A 64 4.24 -10.51 -1.73
C GLY A 64 5.41 -11.44 -2.08
N THR A 65 6.63 -10.92 -2.23
CA THR A 65 7.82 -11.74 -2.50
C THR A 65 8.19 -12.60 -1.29
N LEU A 66 8.29 -13.90 -1.51
CA LEU A 66 8.81 -14.84 -0.52
C LEU A 66 10.27 -15.19 -0.81
N SER A 67 11.02 -15.55 0.22
CA SER A 67 12.37 -16.08 0.06
C SER A 67 12.69 -17.17 1.07
N SER A 68 13.43 -18.17 0.60
CA SER A 68 14.05 -19.25 1.36
C SER A 68 15.46 -18.87 1.87
N LYS A 69 16.05 -17.79 1.35
CA LYS A 69 17.44 -17.35 1.62
C LYS A 69 17.56 -16.35 2.77
N GLY A 70 16.49 -15.65 3.09
CA GLY A 70 16.50 -14.61 4.11
C GLY A 70 15.20 -13.80 4.13
N ARG A 71 15.14 -12.83 5.04
CA ARG A 71 13.99 -11.91 5.19
C ARG A 71 14.41 -10.44 5.23
N LEU A 72 15.67 -10.14 4.91
CA LEU A 72 16.20 -8.79 5.05
C LEU A 72 15.53 -7.82 4.08
N HIS A 73 15.17 -8.32 2.88
CA HIS A 73 14.39 -7.58 1.89
C HIS A 73 13.04 -7.06 2.39
N ARG A 74 12.46 -7.71 3.40
CA ARG A 74 11.16 -7.32 3.98
C ARG A 74 11.28 -6.18 4.98
N MET A 75 12.49 -5.80 5.38
CA MET A 75 12.70 -4.70 6.32
C MET A 75 12.69 -3.36 5.58
N GLY A 76 12.05 -2.36 6.17
CA GLY A 76 12.06 -0.98 5.67
C GLY A 76 13.21 -0.21 6.29
N PHE A 77 14.02 0.47 5.48
CA PHE A 77 15.09 1.35 5.98
C PHE A 77 14.90 2.73 5.38
N THR A 78 14.98 3.79 6.19
CA THR A 78 14.89 5.16 5.69
C THR A 78 15.69 6.13 6.53
N THR A 79 16.19 7.19 5.89
CA THR A 79 16.84 8.31 6.58
C THR A 79 15.85 9.26 7.24
N ASP A 80 14.53 9.12 7.00
CA ASP A 80 13.45 10.00 7.47
C ASP A 80 13.88 11.47 7.50
N MET A 81 14.18 12.01 6.31
CA MET A 81 14.69 13.37 6.17
C MET A 81 13.71 14.37 6.78
N THR A 82 14.25 15.26 7.61
CA THR A 82 13.56 16.37 8.26
C THR A 82 13.75 17.65 7.46
N GLU A 83 13.06 18.73 7.85
CA GLU A 83 13.26 20.05 7.26
C GLU A 83 14.74 20.51 7.32
N MET A 84 15.42 20.25 8.44
CA MET A 84 16.82 20.63 8.62
C MET A 84 17.75 19.87 7.66
N ASP A 85 17.44 18.61 7.38
CA ASP A 85 18.17 17.77 6.42
C ASP A 85 18.04 18.32 4.99
N ILE A 86 16.89 18.91 4.67
CA ILE A 86 16.63 19.53 3.36
C ILE A 86 17.37 20.85 3.22
N ILE A 87 17.40 21.67 4.27
CA ILE A 87 18.04 23.00 4.25
C ILE A 87 19.57 22.89 4.24
N TYR A 88 20.14 22.00 5.07
CA TYR A 88 21.59 21.90 5.28
C TYR A 88 22.25 20.76 4.50
N GLY A 89 21.47 19.91 3.85
CA GLY A 89 21.94 18.68 3.22
C GLY A 89 22.02 17.52 4.23
N SER A 90 21.87 16.30 3.72
CA SER A 90 21.68 15.09 4.51
C SER A 90 22.67 13.97 4.18
N GLU A 91 23.72 14.27 3.40
CA GLU A 91 24.78 13.35 3.02
C GLU A 91 25.48 12.69 4.23
N ASN A 92 25.74 13.45 5.29
CA ASN A 92 26.32 12.91 6.53
C ASN A 92 25.33 11.98 7.24
N LYS A 93 24.04 12.37 7.30
CA LYS A 93 22.98 11.54 7.85
C LYS A 93 22.84 10.24 7.06
N LEU A 94 22.92 10.30 5.73
CA LEU A 94 22.92 9.12 4.87
C LEU A 94 24.11 8.22 5.16
N TYR A 95 25.32 8.77 5.27
CA TYR A 95 26.51 8.01 5.59
C TYR A 95 26.35 7.27 6.92
N ASP A 96 25.93 7.97 7.97
CA ASP A 96 25.69 7.39 9.30
C ASP A 96 24.56 6.35 9.29
N ALA A 97 23.51 6.59 8.49
CA ALA A 97 22.42 5.64 8.29
C ALA A 97 22.92 4.35 7.63
N ILE A 98 23.77 4.42 6.61
CA ILE A 98 24.38 3.26 5.96
C ILE A 98 25.21 2.45 6.98
N LEU A 99 26.03 3.12 7.79
CA LEU A 99 26.83 2.47 8.83
C LEU A 99 25.95 1.76 9.87
N ARG A 100 24.92 2.44 10.39
CA ARG A 100 24.01 1.86 11.38
C ARG A 100 23.19 0.71 10.82
N ALA A 101 22.73 0.81 9.57
CA ALA A 101 22.07 -0.31 8.89
C ALA A 101 23.01 -1.52 8.87
N TYR A 102 24.26 -1.33 8.46
CA TYR A 102 25.24 -2.40 8.43
C TYR A 102 25.49 -3.02 9.81
N GLU A 103 25.70 -2.19 10.83
CA GLU A 103 25.91 -2.65 12.21
C GLU A 103 24.73 -3.45 12.75
N SER A 104 23.50 -3.03 12.41
CA SER A 104 22.26 -3.59 12.95
C SER A 104 21.90 -4.96 12.36
N VAL A 105 22.11 -5.17 11.06
CA VAL A 105 21.59 -6.36 10.35
C VAL A 105 22.61 -7.08 9.47
N ARG A 106 23.83 -6.55 9.32
CA ARG A 106 24.95 -7.14 8.55
C ARG A 106 24.55 -7.64 7.14
N PRO A 107 23.99 -6.77 6.27
CA PRO A 107 23.60 -7.12 4.91
C PRO A 107 24.81 -7.54 4.06
N LYS A 108 24.55 -8.30 2.98
CA LYS A 108 25.57 -8.61 1.96
C LYS A 108 25.86 -7.44 1.03
N ALA A 109 24.86 -6.60 0.77
CA ALA A 109 24.98 -5.33 0.08
C ALA A 109 23.88 -4.37 0.51
N ILE A 110 24.11 -3.07 0.31
CA ILE A 110 23.16 -2.01 0.63
C ILE A 110 22.81 -1.26 -0.66
N PHE A 111 21.53 -1.19 -1.00
CA PHE A 111 21.03 -0.32 -2.06
C PHE A 111 20.49 0.98 -1.45
N VAL A 112 20.92 2.13 -1.97
CA VAL A 112 20.51 3.45 -1.49
C VAL A 112 19.65 4.12 -2.55
N HIS A 113 18.35 4.25 -2.28
CA HIS A 113 17.37 4.77 -3.22
C HIS A 113 17.14 6.27 -3.02
N ALA A 114 17.38 7.04 -4.07
CA ALA A 114 17.00 8.45 -4.12
C ALA A 114 15.48 8.61 -4.22
N THR A 115 14.92 9.58 -3.50
CA THR A 115 13.51 9.96 -3.58
C THR A 115 13.35 11.32 -4.28
N CYS A 116 12.11 11.77 -4.48
CA CYS A 116 11.86 13.06 -5.10
C CYS A 116 12.55 14.23 -4.38
N VAL A 117 12.64 14.19 -3.05
CA VAL A 117 13.27 15.26 -2.26
C VAL A 117 14.79 15.22 -2.42
N SER A 118 15.44 14.09 -2.13
CA SER A 118 16.90 13.97 -2.25
C SER A 118 17.39 14.21 -3.69
N GLY A 119 16.62 13.77 -4.69
CA GLY A 119 16.90 14.02 -6.10
C GLY A 119 16.69 15.47 -6.54
N LEU A 120 15.80 16.23 -5.87
CA LEU A 120 15.57 17.64 -6.19
C LEU A 120 16.65 18.54 -5.59
N ILE A 121 17.07 18.28 -4.35
CA ILE A 121 18.16 19.03 -3.70
C ILE A 121 19.54 18.73 -4.32
N GLY A 122 19.67 17.59 -5.01
CA GLY A 122 20.84 17.26 -5.82
C GLY A 122 22.03 16.71 -5.01
N GLU A 123 21.76 15.90 -3.98
CA GLU A 123 22.81 15.26 -3.16
C GLU A 123 23.67 14.28 -3.95
N ASP A 124 24.97 14.21 -3.63
CA ASP A 124 25.90 13.27 -4.25
C ASP A 124 25.86 11.91 -3.53
N ILE A 125 24.73 11.22 -3.71
CA ILE A 125 24.50 9.89 -3.15
C ILE A 125 25.58 8.90 -3.63
N GLU A 126 26.11 9.08 -4.85
CA GLU A 126 27.15 8.21 -5.40
C GLU A 126 28.46 8.35 -4.62
N ALA A 127 28.89 9.57 -4.32
CA ALA A 127 30.06 9.82 -3.49
C ALA A 127 29.90 9.28 -2.06
N VAL A 128 28.73 9.47 -1.44
CA VAL A 128 28.44 8.93 -0.11
C VAL A 128 28.47 7.40 -0.11
N CYS A 129 27.83 6.76 -1.09
CA CYS A 129 27.84 5.31 -1.25
C CYS A 129 29.26 4.78 -1.42
N LYS A 130 30.08 5.40 -2.29
CA LYS A 130 31.47 5.00 -2.52
C LYS A 130 32.33 5.14 -1.26
N LYS A 131 32.13 6.21 -0.49
CA LYS A 131 32.80 6.43 0.80
C LYS A 131 32.42 5.32 1.79
N ALA A 132 31.13 5.00 1.92
CA ALA A 132 30.65 3.96 2.82
C ALA A 132 31.10 2.55 2.39
N GLU A 133 31.09 2.25 1.08
CA GLU A 133 31.59 1.00 0.52
C GLU A 133 33.07 0.79 0.86
N THR A 134 33.90 1.83 0.71
CA THR A 134 35.32 1.79 1.06
C THR A 134 35.54 1.50 2.54
N PHE A 135 34.72 2.08 3.41
CA PHE A 135 34.82 1.91 4.86
C PHE A 135 34.32 0.55 5.34
N LEU A 136 33.19 0.07 4.81
CA LEU A 136 32.52 -1.15 5.27
C LEU A 136 33.05 -2.43 4.61
N GLY A 137 33.67 -2.32 3.43
CA GLY A 137 34.13 -3.49 2.67
C GLY A 137 33.01 -4.33 2.06
N ILE A 138 31.78 -3.82 2.01
CA ILE A 138 30.64 -4.40 1.29
C ILE A 138 30.15 -3.43 0.22
N ARG A 139 29.42 -3.94 -0.79
CA ARG A 139 28.87 -3.08 -1.83
C ARG A 139 27.80 -2.15 -1.26
N VAL A 140 27.92 -0.85 -1.56
CA VAL A 140 26.92 0.18 -1.27
C VAL A 140 26.58 0.87 -2.57
N ILE A 141 25.37 0.63 -3.07
CA ILE A 141 25.00 0.86 -4.47
C ILE A 141 23.96 1.99 -4.55
N PRO A 142 24.27 3.10 -5.23
CA PRO A 142 23.32 4.19 -5.44
C PRO A 142 22.25 3.78 -6.47
N VAL A 143 20.99 4.13 -6.20
CA VAL A 143 19.84 3.90 -7.07
C VAL A 143 19.12 5.22 -7.32
N ASN A 144 19.51 5.88 -8.41
CA ASN A 144 18.99 7.19 -8.80
C ASN A 144 17.69 7.04 -9.62
N ALA A 145 16.58 6.77 -8.93
CA ALA A 145 15.25 6.63 -9.52
C ALA A 145 14.18 7.50 -8.82
N PRO A 146 14.36 8.83 -8.66
CA PRO A 146 13.36 9.68 -8.02
C PRO A 146 12.01 9.59 -8.73
N GLY A 147 10.92 9.72 -7.97
CA GLY A 147 9.57 9.44 -8.49
C GLY A 147 9.13 10.30 -9.67
N PHE A 148 9.61 11.55 -9.77
CA PHE A 148 9.28 12.45 -10.88
C PHE A 148 10.03 12.12 -12.18
N VAL A 149 11.08 11.28 -12.15
CA VAL A 149 11.84 10.93 -13.36
C VAL A 149 11.02 10.12 -14.36
N GLY A 150 10.02 9.39 -13.89
CA GLY A 150 9.09 8.72 -14.79
C GLY A 150 8.23 7.66 -14.14
N PRO A 151 7.57 6.83 -14.97
CA PRO A 151 6.68 5.77 -14.51
C PRO A 151 7.45 4.57 -13.95
N LYS A 152 6.73 3.68 -13.27
CA LYS A 152 7.21 2.40 -12.75
C LYS A 152 8.11 1.63 -13.72
N ASN A 153 7.71 1.50 -14.99
CA ASN A 153 8.49 0.73 -15.98
C ASN A 153 9.87 1.33 -16.26
N LEU A 154 10.02 2.65 -16.18
CA LEU A 154 11.33 3.30 -16.27
C LEU A 154 12.18 2.96 -15.03
N GLY A 155 11.56 2.99 -13.84
CA GLY A 155 12.20 2.55 -12.59
C GLY A 155 12.75 1.12 -12.65
N ASN A 156 11.97 0.18 -13.21
CA ASN A 156 12.43 -1.19 -13.41
C ASN A 156 13.69 -1.27 -14.28
N ARG A 157 13.74 -0.47 -15.36
CA ARG A 157 14.89 -0.43 -16.28
C ARG A 157 16.13 0.15 -15.59
N ILE A 158 15.96 1.24 -14.84
CA ILE A 158 17.03 1.86 -14.03
C ILE A 158 17.60 0.83 -13.05
N ALA A 159 16.76 0.09 -12.34
CA ALA A 159 17.23 -0.98 -11.46
C ALA A 159 18.00 -2.08 -12.20
N GLY A 160 17.56 -2.45 -13.41
CA GLY A 160 18.30 -3.40 -14.24
C GLY A 160 19.68 -2.89 -14.67
N GLU A 161 19.79 -1.60 -15.00
CA GLU A 161 21.08 -0.94 -15.29
C GLU A 161 21.98 -0.90 -14.06
N VAL A 162 21.42 -0.61 -12.88
CA VAL A 162 22.16 -0.66 -11.61
C VAL A 162 22.74 -2.06 -11.38
N LEU A 163 21.99 -3.13 -11.62
CA LEU A 163 22.51 -4.49 -11.50
C LEU A 163 23.64 -4.76 -12.52
N LEU A 164 23.49 -4.33 -13.77
CA LEU A 164 24.51 -4.50 -14.82
C LEU A 164 25.81 -3.76 -14.54
N ASP A 165 25.72 -2.55 -13.99
CA ASP A 165 26.87 -1.67 -13.84
C ASP A 165 27.58 -1.86 -12.48
N TYR A 166 26.86 -2.25 -11.43
CA TYR A 166 27.42 -2.41 -10.09
C TYR A 166 27.57 -3.85 -9.62
N VAL A 167 26.79 -4.81 -10.13
CA VAL A 167 26.67 -6.16 -9.52
C VAL A 167 27.13 -7.28 -10.45
N ILE A 168 26.53 -7.40 -11.64
CA ILE A 168 26.80 -8.50 -12.57
C ILE A 168 28.25 -8.42 -13.06
N GLY A 169 28.98 -9.54 -13.02
CA GLY A 169 30.38 -9.60 -13.43
C GLY A 169 31.38 -9.33 -12.31
N THR A 170 30.93 -9.17 -11.06
CA THR A 170 31.81 -8.82 -9.92
C THR A 170 32.22 -10.01 -9.06
N GLY A 171 31.66 -11.19 -9.28
CA GLY A 171 31.98 -12.43 -8.56
C GLY A 171 32.14 -13.61 -9.50
N GLU A 172 32.50 -14.78 -8.98
CA GLU A 172 32.59 -16.01 -9.77
C GLU A 172 31.83 -17.14 -9.07
N PRO A 173 31.13 -18.02 -9.81
CA PRO A 173 30.37 -19.09 -9.20
C PRO A 173 31.31 -20.21 -8.73
N PRO A 174 30.96 -20.97 -7.68
CA PRO A 174 31.79 -22.08 -7.20
C PRO A 174 32.06 -23.16 -8.26
N PHE A 175 31.10 -23.39 -9.15
CA PHE A 175 31.22 -24.27 -10.31
C PHE A 175 30.15 -23.90 -11.34
N THR A 176 30.41 -24.23 -12.61
CA THR A 176 29.45 -24.09 -13.71
C THR A 176 29.07 -25.45 -14.28
N THR A 177 27.89 -25.54 -14.87
CA THR A 177 27.41 -26.69 -15.66
C THR A 177 27.16 -26.29 -17.11
N ASP A 178 26.96 -27.29 -17.97
CA ASP A 178 26.60 -27.08 -19.37
C ASP A 178 25.21 -26.47 -19.55
N TYR A 179 24.34 -26.59 -18.55
CA TYR A 179 22.93 -26.16 -18.59
C TYR A 179 22.61 -25.10 -17.54
N ASP A 180 23.57 -24.23 -17.24
CA ASP A 180 23.38 -23.10 -16.34
C ASP A 180 22.57 -21.99 -17.05
N ILE A 181 21.46 -21.56 -16.45
CA ILE A 181 20.61 -20.46 -16.94
C ILE A 181 20.49 -19.33 -15.92
N ASN A 182 20.16 -18.13 -16.38
CA ASN A 182 19.63 -17.08 -15.52
C ASN A 182 18.11 -16.97 -15.71
N LEU A 183 17.37 -16.77 -14.62
CA LEU A 183 15.99 -16.31 -14.69
C LEU A 183 15.94 -14.80 -14.44
N ILE A 184 15.43 -14.03 -15.40
CA ILE A 184 15.34 -12.55 -15.33
C ILE A 184 13.87 -12.14 -15.33
N GLY A 185 13.44 -11.33 -14.36
CA GLY A 185 12.05 -10.89 -14.22
C GLY A 185 11.16 -11.79 -13.38
N GLU A 186 11.71 -12.82 -12.75
CA GLU A 186 11.00 -13.64 -11.76
C GLU A 186 11.20 -13.04 -10.37
N TYR A 187 10.11 -12.74 -9.66
CA TYR A 187 10.10 -12.03 -8.38
C TYR A 187 9.72 -12.92 -7.18
N ASN A 188 9.50 -14.22 -7.42
CA ASN A 188 9.03 -15.21 -6.46
C ASN A 188 7.82 -14.76 -5.62
N ILE A 189 6.84 -14.14 -6.30
CA ILE A 189 5.60 -13.70 -5.66
C ILE A 189 4.86 -14.93 -5.16
N ALA A 190 4.49 -14.93 -3.88
CA ALA A 190 3.81 -16.04 -3.22
C ALA A 190 4.49 -17.42 -3.34
N GLY A 191 5.76 -17.49 -3.76
CA GLY A 191 6.48 -18.74 -3.98
C GLY A 191 6.34 -19.34 -5.38
N ASP A 192 5.98 -18.54 -6.40
CA ASP A 192 5.84 -19.01 -7.79
C ASP A 192 7.06 -19.81 -8.29
N LEU A 193 8.27 -19.32 -7.99
CA LEU A 193 9.50 -19.97 -8.45
C LEU A 193 9.66 -21.37 -7.83
N TRP A 194 9.15 -21.58 -6.62
CA TRP A 194 9.25 -22.88 -5.93
C TRP A 194 8.43 -23.99 -6.61
N LEU A 195 7.47 -23.62 -7.46
CA LEU A 195 6.73 -24.58 -8.29
C LEU A 195 7.45 -24.90 -9.62
N VAL A 196 8.31 -24.00 -10.10
CA VAL A 196 8.99 -24.11 -11.40
C VAL A 196 10.40 -24.68 -11.27
N GLU A 197 11.16 -24.24 -10.27
CA GLU A 197 12.55 -24.65 -10.04
C GLU A 197 12.75 -26.18 -9.94
N PRO A 198 11.87 -26.95 -9.26
CA PRO A 198 12.01 -28.41 -9.20
C PRO A 198 11.97 -29.08 -10.58
N LEU A 199 11.15 -28.57 -11.51
CA LEU A 199 11.00 -29.11 -12.86
C LEU A 199 12.26 -28.87 -13.69
N LEU A 200 12.82 -27.66 -13.61
CA LEU A 200 14.09 -27.33 -14.29
C LEU A 200 15.24 -28.15 -13.73
N LYS A 201 15.34 -28.27 -12.40
CA LYS A 201 16.35 -29.09 -11.73
C LYS A 201 16.23 -30.56 -12.10
N GLU A 202 15.01 -31.09 -12.17
CA GLU A 202 14.76 -32.45 -12.63
C GLU A 202 15.22 -32.63 -14.08
N ALA A 203 14.94 -31.69 -14.98
CA ALA A 203 15.43 -31.72 -16.36
C ALA A 203 16.97 -31.68 -16.48
N GLY A 204 17.68 -31.30 -15.41
CA GLY A 204 19.13 -31.11 -15.40
C GLY A 204 19.55 -29.69 -15.75
N VAL A 205 18.60 -28.77 -15.85
CA VAL A 205 18.84 -27.33 -16.03
C VAL A 205 19.03 -26.69 -14.67
N ARG A 206 20.19 -26.06 -14.47
CA ARG A 206 20.49 -25.38 -13.21
C ARG A 206 20.22 -23.89 -13.35
N ILE A 207 19.43 -23.34 -12.43
CA ILE A 207 19.31 -21.89 -12.30
C ILE A 207 20.57 -21.39 -11.59
N LEU A 208 21.44 -20.71 -12.33
CA LEU A 208 22.67 -20.12 -11.80
C LEU A 208 22.35 -18.84 -11.03
N SER A 209 21.55 -17.96 -11.63
CA SER A 209 21.15 -16.69 -11.02
C SER A 209 19.65 -16.42 -11.20
N LYS A 210 19.05 -15.81 -10.18
CA LYS A 210 17.65 -15.35 -10.18
C LYS A 210 17.68 -13.83 -10.05
N ILE A 211 17.23 -13.13 -11.08
CA ILE A 211 17.10 -11.68 -11.10
C ILE A 211 15.59 -11.42 -11.06
N THR A 212 14.95 -11.28 -9.89
CA THR A 212 15.55 -11.03 -8.56
C THR A 212 14.93 -11.79 -7.38
N GLY A 213 13.78 -12.44 -7.54
CA GLY A 213 13.09 -13.15 -6.47
C GLY A 213 13.84 -14.37 -5.94
N ASP A 214 13.78 -14.57 -4.63
CA ASP A 214 14.45 -15.66 -3.90
C ASP A 214 15.95 -15.81 -4.21
N SER A 215 16.59 -14.68 -4.51
CA SER A 215 18.00 -14.60 -4.84
C SER A 215 18.82 -14.08 -3.66
N THR A 216 20.10 -14.44 -3.66
CA THR A 216 21.12 -13.75 -2.84
C THR A 216 21.88 -12.76 -3.70
N PHE A 217 22.47 -11.74 -3.07
CA PHE A 217 23.33 -10.78 -3.77
C PHE A 217 24.47 -11.50 -4.51
N GLU A 218 25.07 -12.49 -3.86
CA GLU A 218 26.15 -13.32 -4.43
C GLU A 218 25.71 -14.03 -5.71
N GLU A 219 24.51 -14.62 -5.72
CA GLU A 219 23.93 -15.28 -6.91
C GLU A 219 23.83 -14.36 -8.13
N ILE A 220 23.66 -13.05 -7.93
CA ILE A 220 23.57 -12.08 -9.03
C ILE A 220 24.96 -11.67 -9.55
N THR A 221 25.98 -11.67 -8.69
CA THR A 221 27.34 -11.24 -9.07
C THR A 221 27.95 -12.08 -10.20
N TYR A 222 27.59 -13.37 -10.27
CA TYR A 222 28.10 -14.30 -11.26
C TYR A 222 27.10 -14.66 -12.38
N ALA A 223 26.04 -13.88 -12.56
CA ALA A 223 25.06 -14.10 -13.63
C ALA A 223 25.70 -14.12 -15.04
N HIS A 224 26.84 -13.46 -15.25
CA HIS A 224 27.60 -13.45 -16.51
C HIS A 224 28.23 -14.80 -16.89
N ARG A 225 28.11 -15.86 -16.06
CA ARG A 225 28.62 -17.20 -16.38
C ARG A 225 27.59 -18.17 -16.94
N ALA A 226 26.31 -17.78 -16.92
CA ALA A 226 25.23 -18.59 -17.49
C ALA A 226 25.38 -18.78 -18.99
N LYS A 227 24.68 -19.79 -19.52
CA LYS A 227 24.67 -20.15 -20.94
C LYS A 227 23.43 -19.61 -21.67
N LEU A 228 22.39 -19.26 -20.93
CA LEU A 228 21.14 -18.72 -21.46
C LEU A 228 20.48 -17.80 -20.44
N ASN A 229 20.00 -16.65 -20.90
CA ASN A 229 19.13 -15.76 -20.13
C ASN A 229 17.67 -16.05 -20.45
N VAL A 230 16.87 -16.42 -19.45
CA VAL A 230 15.45 -16.69 -19.58
C VAL A 230 14.67 -15.54 -18.96
N VAL A 231 14.11 -14.68 -19.81
CA VAL A 231 13.33 -13.51 -19.38
C VAL A 231 11.88 -13.94 -19.13
N VAL A 232 11.48 -13.96 -17.86
CA VAL A 232 10.19 -14.45 -17.38
C VAL A 232 9.25 -13.28 -17.18
N CYS A 233 8.17 -13.21 -17.98
CA CYS A 233 7.04 -12.29 -17.77
C CYS A 233 7.43 -10.82 -17.46
N SER A 234 8.59 -10.35 -17.92
CA SER A 234 9.10 -9.02 -17.60
C SER A 234 9.93 -8.38 -18.72
N ARG A 235 9.22 -7.78 -19.68
CA ARG A 235 9.84 -6.94 -20.72
C ARG A 235 10.50 -5.68 -20.17
N ALA A 236 10.15 -5.28 -18.94
CA ALA A 236 10.81 -4.16 -18.27
C ALA A 236 12.29 -4.43 -17.97
N LEU A 237 12.72 -5.70 -17.91
CA LEU A 237 14.12 -6.11 -17.69
C LEU A 237 14.78 -6.70 -18.94
N ILE A 238 14.18 -6.55 -20.12
CA ILE A 238 14.78 -7.01 -21.38
C ILE A 238 16.10 -6.30 -21.70
N ASN A 239 16.29 -5.08 -21.16
CA ASN A 239 17.55 -4.34 -21.26
C ASN A 239 18.70 -5.11 -20.61
N ILE A 240 18.47 -5.82 -19.50
CA ILE A 240 19.48 -6.70 -18.89
C ILE A 240 19.88 -7.80 -19.87
N ALA A 241 18.90 -8.51 -20.43
CA ALA A 241 19.15 -9.64 -21.32
C ALA A 241 19.91 -9.23 -22.59
N ARG A 242 19.48 -8.13 -23.24
CA ARG A 242 20.17 -7.56 -24.41
C ARG A 242 21.59 -7.13 -24.10
N GLU A 243 21.80 -6.51 -22.94
CA GLU A 243 23.13 -6.07 -22.55
C GLU A 243 24.04 -7.23 -22.15
N MET A 244 23.48 -8.30 -21.56
CA MET A 244 24.23 -9.53 -21.27
C MET A 244 24.60 -10.28 -22.54
N GLU A 245 23.75 -10.29 -23.56
CA GLU A 245 24.09 -10.79 -24.89
C GLU A 245 25.24 -9.96 -25.49
N ARG A 246 25.16 -8.63 -25.41
CA ARG A 246 26.18 -7.71 -25.95
C ARG A 246 27.51 -7.78 -25.19
N ARG A 247 27.50 -7.81 -23.85
CA ARG A 247 28.70 -7.76 -22.99
C ARG A 247 29.35 -9.14 -22.81
N TYR A 248 28.54 -10.20 -22.73
CA TYR A 248 29.00 -11.55 -22.34
C TYR A 248 28.68 -12.64 -23.37
N GLY A 249 27.98 -12.32 -24.46
CA GLY A 249 27.63 -13.30 -25.49
C GLY A 249 26.58 -14.32 -25.07
N ILE A 250 25.80 -14.03 -24.02
CA ILE A 250 24.78 -14.94 -23.48
C ILE A 250 23.46 -14.70 -24.21
N PRO A 251 22.96 -15.67 -25.02
CA PRO A 251 21.70 -15.51 -25.72
C PRO A 251 20.54 -15.39 -24.72
N TYR A 252 19.40 -14.86 -25.17
CA TYR A 252 18.21 -14.77 -24.34
C TYR A 252 16.93 -15.25 -25.04
N ILE A 253 15.99 -15.73 -24.24
CA ILE A 253 14.63 -16.06 -24.66
C ILE A 253 13.61 -15.38 -23.75
N GLU A 254 12.44 -15.04 -24.29
CA GLU A 254 11.29 -14.59 -23.52
C GLU A 254 10.33 -15.77 -23.30
N VAL A 255 9.93 -16.01 -22.05
CA VAL A 255 9.00 -17.10 -21.71
C VAL A 255 7.98 -16.66 -20.66
N SER A 256 6.92 -17.46 -20.51
CA SER A 256 5.97 -17.38 -19.40
C SER A 256 5.90 -18.73 -18.69
N PHE A 257 5.65 -18.69 -17.39
CA PHE A 257 5.38 -19.90 -16.58
C PHE A 257 3.91 -20.03 -16.18
N PHE A 258 3.03 -19.17 -16.67
CA PHE A 258 1.61 -19.19 -16.32
C PHE A 258 0.80 -19.95 -17.38
N GLY A 259 0.17 -21.04 -16.95
CA GLY A 259 -0.55 -21.95 -17.84
C GLY A 259 0.29 -23.15 -18.25
N LYS A 260 -0.39 -24.25 -18.58
CA LYS A 260 0.19 -25.48 -19.15
C LYS A 260 0.86 -25.18 -20.49
N THR A 261 0.18 -24.39 -21.33
CA THR A 261 0.66 -24.08 -22.69
C THR A 261 1.93 -23.23 -22.67
N GLU A 262 2.02 -22.22 -21.81
CA GLU A 262 3.26 -21.44 -21.68
C GLU A 262 4.37 -22.25 -21.02
N MET A 263 4.04 -23.05 -20.01
CA MET A 263 5.04 -23.85 -19.29
C MET A 263 5.71 -24.88 -20.19
N LEU A 264 4.95 -25.59 -21.03
CA LEU A 264 5.52 -26.55 -21.98
C LEU A 264 6.38 -25.84 -23.04
N GLN A 265 5.95 -24.67 -23.52
CA GLN A 265 6.71 -23.88 -24.49
C GLN A 265 8.02 -23.38 -23.87
N ALA A 266 7.98 -22.91 -22.63
CA ALA A 266 9.16 -22.45 -21.91
C ALA A 266 10.20 -23.58 -21.77
N LEU A 267 9.79 -24.77 -21.33
CA LEU A 267 10.69 -25.92 -21.20
C LEU A 267 11.31 -26.31 -22.54
N ARG A 268 10.50 -26.37 -23.61
CA ARG A 268 10.99 -26.68 -24.97
C ARG A 268 11.94 -25.62 -25.50
N LEU A 269 11.65 -24.33 -25.33
CA LEU A 269 12.51 -23.24 -25.77
C LEU A 269 13.86 -23.25 -25.05
N ILE A 270 13.87 -23.57 -23.75
CA ILE A 270 15.11 -23.76 -23.00
C ILE A 270 15.93 -24.89 -23.63
N ALA A 271 15.33 -26.07 -23.88
CA ALA A 271 16.03 -27.20 -24.52
C ALA A 271 16.59 -26.84 -25.90
N LEU A 272 15.81 -26.14 -26.73
CA LEU A 272 16.18 -25.78 -28.10
C LEU A 272 17.41 -24.86 -28.18
N ASN A 273 17.71 -24.09 -27.14
CA ASN A 273 18.84 -23.16 -27.13
C ASN A 273 20.17 -23.80 -26.71
N PHE A 274 20.18 -25.06 -26.31
CA PHE A 274 21.39 -25.83 -25.99
C PHE A 274 21.90 -26.73 -27.14
N LYS A 275 21.45 -26.47 -28.38
CA LYS A 275 21.60 -27.34 -29.57
C LYS A 275 23.01 -27.72 -30.01
N SER A 276 24.07 -27.07 -29.53
CA SER A 276 25.44 -27.31 -29.98
C SER A 276 26.18 -28.45 -29.27
N GLN A 277 25.55 -29.15 -28.30
CA GLN A 277 26.20 -30.21 -27.52
C GLN A 277 25.60 -31.61 -27.75
N ILE A 278 26.44 -32.65 -27.84
CA ILE A 278 26.04 -34.07 -27.99
C ILE A 278 25.10 -34.54 -26.85
N SER A 279 25.15 -33.86 -25.71
CA SER A 279 24.31 -34.06 -24.52
C SER A 279 22.84 -33.57 -24.70
N ASN A 280 22.53 -32.81 -25.75
CA ASN A 280 21.22 -32.18 -25.97
C ASN A 280 20.06 -33.15 -26.20
N LEU A 281 20.30 -34.31 -26.83
CA LEU A 281 19.25 -35.32 -27.05
C LEU A 281 18.70 -35.83 -25.70
N LYS A 282 19.56 -35.99 -24.70
CA LYS A 282 19.16 -36.44 -23.35
C LYS A 282 18.36 -35.38 -22.59
N LEU A 283 18.64 -34.10 -22.80
CA LEU A 283 17.91 -33.00 -22.17
C LEU A 283 16.50 -32.88 -22.76
N ALA A 284 16.38 -32.91 -24.09
CA ALA A 284 15.10 -32.82 -24.78
C ALA A 284 14.17 -34.01 -24.41
N ASP A 285 14.70 -35.24 -24.44
CA ASP A 285 13.92 -36.44 -24.07
C ASP A 285 13.42 -36.38 -22.63
N LYS A 286 14.28 -35.91 -21.70
CA LYS A 286 13.92 -35.76 -20.29
C LYS A 286 12.86 -34.68 -20.07
N ILE A 287 12.95 -33.57 -20.80
CA ILE A 287 11.94 -32.50 -20.75
C ILE A 287 10.60 -33.02 -21.27
N GLU A 288 10.57 -33.77 -22.37
CA GLU A 288 9.32 -34.37 -22.86
C GLU A 288 8.74 -35.39 -21.88
N GLU A 289 9.57 -36.20 -21.22
CA GLU A 289 9.12 -37.12 -20.15
C GLU A 289 8.46 -36.36 -18.98
N ILE A 290 9.09 -35.27 -18.53
CA ILE A 290 8.55 -34.41 -17.47
C ILE A 290 7.21 -33.78 -17.93
N ILE A 291 7.14 -33.22 -19.14
CA ILE A 291 5.92 -32.62 -19.69
C ILE A 291 4.79 -33.64 -19.72
N MET A 292 5.02 -34.83 -20.29
CA MET A 292 4.00 -35.89 -20.38
C MET A 292 3.49 -36.31 -18.99
N ARG A 293 4.39 -36.44 -18.01
CA ARG A 293 4.04 -36.81 -16.64
C ARG A 293 3.24 -35.74 -15.93
N GLU A 294 3.69 -34.48 -15.98
CA GLU A 294 3.03 -33.37 -15.29
C GLU A 294 1.70 -33.01 -15.95
N GLU A 295 1.59 -33.08 -17.27
CA GLU A 295 0.31 -32.89 -17.97
C GLU A 295 -0.71 -33.95 -17.57
N LYS A 296 -0.31 -35.23 -17.47
CA LYS A 296 -1.22 -36.29 -17.02
C LYS A 296 -1.72 -36.04 -15.59
N LYS A 297 -0.84 -35.61 -14.68
CA LYS A 297 -1.22 -35.25 -13.30
C LYS A 297 -2.14 -34.03 -13.27
N LEU A 298 -1.82 -33.02 -14.07
CA LEU A 298 -2.59 -31.79 -14.19
C LEU A 298 -4.00 -32.09 -14.69
N ASP A 299 -4.13 -32.86 -15.77
CA ASP A 299 -5.42 -33.21 -16.36
C ASP A 299 -6.32 -33.97 -15.37
N GLU A 300 -5.74 -34.86 -14.55
CA GLU A 300 -6.48 -35.55 -13.47
C GLU A 300 -6.97 -34.57 -12.39
N LYS A 301 -6.11 -33.67 -11.90
CA LYS A 301 -6.47 -32.70 -10.86
C LYS A 301 -7.48 -31.65 -11.38
N LEU A 302 -7.34 -31.19 -12.63
CA LEU A 302 -8.24 -30.22 -13.26
C LEU A 302 -9.65 -30.79 -13.51
N LYS A 303 -9.86 -32.11 -13.41
CA LYS A 303 -11.22 -32.69 -13.47
C LYS A 303 -12.16 -32.10 -12.42
N ALA A 304 -11.63 -31.71 -11.25
CA ALA A 304 -12.38 -31.07 -10.18
C ALA A 304 -12.88 -29.65 -10.54
N TYR A 305 -12.30 -29.01 -11.56
CA TYR A 305 -12.60 -27.64 -11.97
C TYR A 305 -13.25 -27.56 -13.37
N LYS A 306 -13.82 -28.66 -13.88
CA LYS A 306 -14.48 -28.72 -15.20
C LYS A 306 -15.62 -27.71 -15.37
N HIS A 307 -16.25 -27.26 -14.29
CA HIS A 307 -17.31 -26.26 -14.29
C HIS A 307 -16.84 -24.85 -14.67
N LEU A 308 -15.52 -24.61 -14.69
CA LEU A 308 -14.94 -23.35 -15.15
C LEU A 308 -14.96 -23.22 -16.69
N LYS A 309 -15.10 -24.33 -17.41
CA LYS A 309 -15.14 -24.32 -18.88
C LYS A 309 -16.36 -23.55 -19.38
N GLY A 310 -16.13 -22.61 -20.30
CA GLY A 310 -17.14 -21.73 -20.87
C GLY A 310 -17.51 -20.53 -19.99
N LYS A 311 -16.85 -20.34 -18.84
CA LYS A 311 -16.99 -19.12 -18.03
C LYS A 311 -16.31 -17.94 -18.69
N LYS A 312 -16.78 -16.72 -18.42
CA LYS A 312 -16.31 -15.48 -19.04
C LYS A 312 -15.50 -14.63 -18.07
N ALA A 313 -14.30 -14.21 -18.45
CA ALA A 313 -13.42 -13.39 -17.63
C ALA A 313 -13.16 -12.00 -18.23
N VAL A 314 -13.15 -10.98 -17.37
CA VAL A 314 -12.55 -9.67 -17.65
C VAL A 314 -11.17 -9.64 -17.03
N LEU A 315 -10.14 -9.39 -17.84
CA LEU A 315 -8.75 -9.35 -17.41
C LEU A 315 -8.24 -7.90 -17.40
N TYR A 316 -7.83 -7.41 -16.23
CA TYR A 316 -7.26 -6.07 -16.09
C TYR A 316 -5.96 -6.09 -15.29
N THR A 317 -4.86 -6.34 -16.01
CA THR A 317 -3.51 -6.42 -15.44
C THR A 317 -2.54 -5.44 -16.13
N GLY A 318 -1.25 -5.49 -15.79
CA GLY A 318 -0.21 -4.73 -16.52
C GLY A 318 0.28 -5.49 -17.75
N GLY A 319 0.79 -4.79 -18.77
CA GLY A 319 1.06 -5.33 -20.11
C GLY A 319 1.58 -6.76 -20.17
N VAL A 320 2.76 -7.01 -19.59
CA VAL A 320 3.43 -8.31 -19.69
C VAL A 320 2.70 -9.43 -18.93
N LYS A 321 1.91 -9.11 -17.89
CA LYS A 321 1.12 -10.11 -17.17
C LYS A 321 -0.15 -10.50 -17.93
N SER A 322 -0.69 -9.58 -18.73
CA SER A 322 -1.97 -9.79 -19.41
C SER A 322 -1.91 -11.00 -20.35
N TRP A 323 -0.88 -11.12 -21.20
CA TRP A 323 -0.76 -12.27 -22.10
C TRP A 323 -0.45 -13.59 -21.39
N SER A 324 0.33 -13.57 -20.30
CA SER A 324 0.60 -14.77 -19.49
C SER A 324 -0.68 -15.34 -18.85
N PHE A 325 -1.56 -14.49 -18.31
CA PHE A 325 -2.83 -14.94 -17.74
C PHE A 325 -3.89 -15.25 -18.81
N ILE A 326 -3.81 -14.68 -20.02
CA ILE A 326 -4.66 -15.10 -21.15
C ILE A 326 -4.46 -16.60 -21.42
N SER A 327 -3.21 -17.04 -21.56
CA SER A 327 -2.88 -18.45 -21.83
C SER A 327 -3.38 -19.37 -20.70
N ALA A 328 -3.14 -19.00 -19.44
CA ALA A 328 -3.64 -19.74 -18.28
C ALA A 328 -5.18 -19.84 -18.22
N LEU A 329 -5.92 -18.79 -18.60
CA LEU A 329 -7.39 -18.82 -18.66
C LEU A 329 -7.90 -19.70 -19.80
N MET A 330 -7.25 -19.65 -20.96
CA MET A 330 -7.58 -20.51 -22.10
C MET A 330 -7.34 -21.99 -21.78
N ASP A 331 -6.26 -22.31 -21.05
CA ASP A 331 -6.00 -23.67 -20.58
C ASP A 331 -7.10 -24.21 -19.64
N LEU A 332 -7.75 -23.34 -18.87
CA LEU A 332 -8.93 -23.69 -18.05
C LEU A 332 -10.25 -23.70 -18.85
N GLY A 333 -10.21 -23.33 -20.13
CA GLY A 333 -11.38 -23.19 -20.99
C GLY A 333 -12.26 -21.99 -20.66
N ILE A 334 -11.71 -20.95 -20.05
CA ILE A 334 -12.39 -19.69 -19.72
C ILE A 334 -12.27 -18.73 -20.92
N GLU A 335 -13.40 -18.20 -21.38
CA GLU A 335 -13.47 -17.21 -22.46
C GLU A 335 -13.11 -15.82 -21.93
N ILE A 336 -12.23 -15.10 -22.63
CA ILE A 336 -11.84 -13.75 -22.24
C ILE A 336 -12.68 -12.75 -23.03
N VAL A 337 -13.45 -11.92 -22.32
CA VAL A 337 -14.45 -11.04 -22.95
C VAL A 337 -14.07 -9.56 -22.95
N ALA A 338 -13.05 -9.18 -22.17
CA ALA A 338 -12.42 -7.87 -22.21
C ALA A 338 -11.02 -7.90 -21.58
N ILE A 339 -10.07 -7.19 -22.19
CA ILE A 339 -8.70 -7.03 -21.69
C ILE A 339 -8.34 -5.56 -21.60
N GLY A 340 -7.93 -5.10 -20.42
CA GLY A 340 -7.46 -3.73 -20.23
C GLY A 340 -6.05 -3.51 -20.79
N THR A 341 -5.89 -2.62 -21.78
CA THR A 341 -4.58 -2.34 -22.43
C THR A 341 -3.91 -1.05 -21.98
N LYS A 342 -4.53 -0.26 -21.09
CA LYS A 342 -3.97 1.03 -20.63
C LYS A 342 -2.54 0.98 -20.06
N LYS A 343 -2.15 -0.20 -19.56
CA LYS A 343 -0.82 -0.49 -18.99
C LYS A 343 0.05 -1.35 -19.91
N SER A 344 -0.38 -1.58 -21.14
CA SER A 344 0.30 -2.40 -22.12
C SER A 344 1.15 -1.54 -23.03
N THR A 345 2.27 -2.10 -23.48
CA THR A 345 3.00 -1.55 -24.63
C THR A 345 2.37 -2.02 -25.93
N PHE A 346 2.65 -1.34 -27.04
CA PHE A 346 2.14 -1.73 -28.36
C PHE A 346 2.46 -3.19 -28.71
N GLU A 347 3.69 -3.62 -28.45
CA GLU A 347 4.12 -4.99 -28.69
C GLU A 347 3.44 -6.00 -27.75
N ASP A 348 3.04 -5.60 -26.52
CA ASP A 348 2.22 -6.45 -25.67
C ASP A 348 0.82 -6.65 -26.28
N GLU A 349 0.26 -5.61 -26.92
CA GLU A 349 -1.02 -5.72 -27.65
C GLU A 349 -0.89 -6.64 -28.87
N GLU A 350 0.23 -6.60 -29.59
CA GLU A 350 0.51 -7.53 -30.70
C GLU A 350 0.55 -8.98 -30.21
N LYS A 351 1.29 -9.28 -29.13
CA LYS A 351 1.28 -10.62 -28.51
C LYS A 351 -0.13 -11.06 -28.07
N MET A 352 -0.94 -10.14 -27.54
CA MET A 352 -2.33 -10.47 -27.17
C MET A 352 -3.16 -10.85 -28.41
N LYS A 353 -2.96 -10.17 -29.53
CA LYS A 353 -3.62 -10.51 -30.82
C LYS A 353 -3.10 -11.81 -31.42
N GLU A 354 -1.82 -12.13 -31.26
CA GLU A 354 -1.27 -13.43 -31.67
C GLU A 354 -1.94 -14.59 -30.93
N ILE A 355 -2.24 -14.41 -29.63
CA ILE A 355 -2.86 -15.46 -28.80
C ILE A 355 -4.38 -15.54 -29.01
N LEU A 356 -5.07 -14.39 -29.12
CA LEU A 356 -6.55 -14.33 -29.17
C LEU A 356 -7.14 -14.16 -30.57
N GLY A 357 -6.31 -13.87 -31.57
CA GLY A 357 -6.73 -13.44 -32.92
C GLY A 357 -6.89 -11.92 -33.05
N GLU A 358 -7.06 -11.45 -34.28
CA GLU A 358 -7.19 -10.02 -34.62
C GLU A 358 -8.39 -9.34 -33.94
N ASP A 359 -9.44 -10.11 -33.63
CA ASP A 359 -10.67 -9.63 -32.96
C ASP A 359 -10.56 -9.62 -31.42
N ALA A 360 -9.33 -9.62 -30.87
CA ALA A 360 -9.10 -9.60 -29.43
C ALA A 360 -9.87 -8.44 -28.75
N PRO A 361 -10.59 -8.68 -27.63
CA PRO A 361 -11.45 -7.67 -26.99
C PRO A 361 -10.64 -6.69 -26.13
N LEU A 362 -9.76 -5.93 -26.78
CA LEU A 362 -8.87 -4.95 -26.15
C LEU A 362 -9.65 -3.67 -25.79
N VAL A 363 -9.46 -3.17 -24.57
CA VAL A 363 -10.13 -1.97 -24.08
C VAL A 363 -9.12 -1.00 -23.44
N GLU A 364 -9.06 0.21 -23.98
CA GLU A 364 -8.18 1.27 -23.46
C GLU A 364 -8.75 1.98 -22.23
N ASP A 365 -10.06 2.31 -22.21
CA ASP A 365 -10.69 2.92 -21.04
C ASP A 365 -11.03 1.85 -19.99
N VAL A 366 -10.21 1.81 -18.95
CA VAL A 366 -10.34 0.91 -17.81
C VAL A 366 -10.55 1.69 -16.51
N THR A 367 -11.23 2.83 -16.62
CA THR A 367 -11.77 3.50 -15.45
C THR A 367 -12.72 2.55 -14.73
N PRO A 368 -12.83 2.60 -13.38
CA PRO A 368 -13.71 1.70 -12.64
C PRO A 368 -15.16 1.71 -13.15
N LYS A 369 -15.68 2.88 -13.56
CA LYS A 369 -17.00 3.02 -14.20
C LYS A 369 -17.11 2.20 -15.49
N ASN A 370 -16.11 2.29 -16.37
CA ASN A 370 -16.13 1.50 -17.60
C ASN A 370 -15.91 0.01 -17.34
N LEU A 371 -15.07 -0.35 -16.35
CA LEU A 371 -14.86 -1.74 -15.97
C LEU A 371 -16.16 -2.43 -15.52
N LEU A 372 -16.95 -1.76 -14.67
CA LEU A 372 -18.27 -2.26 -14.26
C LEU A 372 -19.26 -2.35 -15.42
N ARG A 373 -19.22 -1.39 -16.33
CA ARG A 373 -20.03 -1.41 -17.56
C ARG A 373 -19.68 -2.61 -18.42
N LEU A 374 -18.40 -2.87 -18.67
CA LEU A 374 -17.91 -4.00 -19.46
C LEU A 374 -18.32 -5.33 -18.85
N ILE A 375 -18.19 -5.49 -17.53
CA ILE A 375 -18.61 -6.70 -16.82
C ILE A 375 -20.08 -7.01 -17.11
N LYS A 376 -20.96 -6.01 -17.04
CA LYS A 376 -22.40 -6.16 -17.28
C LYS A 376 -22.72 -6.39 -18.76
N GLU A 377 -22.19 -5.56 -19.66
CA GLU A 377 -22.48 -5.64 -21.11
C GLU A 377 -21.94 -6.93 -21.74
N ARG A 378 -20.84 -7.48 -21.23
CA ARG A 378 -20.21 -8.69 -21.73
C ARG A 378 -20.63 -9.96 -20.99
N ASN A 379 -21.52 -9.86 -20.00
CA ASN A 379 -21.93 -10.97 -19.12
C ASN A 379 -20.74 -11.76 -18.59
N ALA A 380 -19.76 -11.05 -18.03
CA ALA A 380 -18.60 -11.70 -17.42
C ALA A 380 -19.00 -12.45 -16.14
N ASP A 381 -18.36 -13.59 -15.88
CA ASP A 381 -18.52 -14.37 -14.64
C ASP A 381 -17.49 -13.97 -13.57
N ILE A 382 -16.33 -13.42 -13.96
CA ILE A 382 -15.24 -13.09 -13.02
C ILE A 382 -14.36 -11.92 -13.49
N LEU A 383 -13.85 -11.13 -12.53
CA LEU A 383 -12.87 -10.08 -12.75
C LEU A 383 -11.51 -10.52 -12.20
N ILE A 384 -10.49 -10.52 -13.06
CA ILE A 384 -9.12 -10.86 -12.70
C ILE A 384 -8.27 -9.59 -12.85
N ALA A 385 -7.84 -9.02 -11.73
CA ALA A 385 -7.09 -7.76 -11.72
C ALA A 385 -6.18 -7.64 -10.48
N GLY A 386 -5.45 -6.53 -10.34
CA GLY A 386 -4.67 -6.26 -9.13
C GLY A 386 -5.50 -5.73 -7.96
N GLY A 387 -4.99 -5.88 -6.73
CA GLY A 387 -5.65 -5.53 -5.46
C GLY A 387 -6.35 -4.16 -5.38
N ARG A 388 -5.91 -3.15 -6.14
CA ARG A 388 -6.61 -1.85 -6.24
C ARG A 388 -8.06 -1.94 -6.72
N ASN A 389 -8.41 -3.00 -7.46
CA ASN A 389 -9.75 -3.25 -8.00
C ASN A 389 -10.50 -4.33 -7.20
N GLN A 390 -9.88 -4.90 -6.16
CA GLN A 390 -10.46 -5.99 -5.38
C GLN A 390 -11.78 -5.56 -4.73
N TYR A 391 -11.75 -4.48 -3.95
CA TYR A 391 -12.94 -4.02 -3.24
C TYR A 391 -13.98 -3.43 -4.18
N LEU A 392 -13.57 -2.88 -5.33
CA LEU A 392 -14.50 -2.51 -6.40
C LEU A 392 -15.36 -3.72 -6.85
N ALA A 393 -14.73 -4.86 -7.10
CA ALA A 393 -15.42 -6.07 -7.55
C ALA A 393 -16.29 -6.67 -6.44
N ILE A 394 -15.71 -6.83 -5.25
CA ILE A 394 -16.36 -7.47 -4.09
C ILE A 394 -17.61 -6.68 -3.67
N LYS A 395 -17.54 -5.35 -3.64
CA LYS A 395 -18.68 -4.48 -3.24
C LYS A 395 -19.83 -4.50 -4.23
N GLU A 396 -19.53 -4.72 -5.51
CA GLU A 396 -20.55 -4.94 -6.54
C GLU A 396 -21.07 -6.39 -6.56
N GLY A 397 -20.66 -7.22 -5.60
CA GLY A 397 -21.07 -8.62 -5.52
C GLY A 397 -20.50 -9.48 -6.64
N PHE A 398 -19.36 -9.10 -7.20
CA PHE A 398 -18.78 -9.74 -8.38
C PHE A 398 -17.54 -10.58 -8.05
N PRO A 399 -17.42 -11.83 -8.55
CA PRO A 399 -16.23 -12.66 -8.34
C PRO A 399 -14.93 -11.96 -8.74
N PHE A 400 -13.93 -12.08 -7.88
CA PHE A 400 -12.62 -11.44 -8.04
C PHE A 400 -11.48 -12.40 -7.69
N VAL A 401 -10.38 -12.32 -8.45
CA VAL A 401 -9.10 -12.97 -8.12
C VAL A 401 -7.96 -11.95 -8.31
N ASP A 402 -7.13 -11.81 -7.28
CA ASP A 402 -5.92 -10.99 -7.34
C ASP A 402 -4.79 -11.75 -8.05
N VAL A 403 -4.21 -11.12 -9.08
CA VAL A 403 -3.08 -11.63 -9.86
C VAL A 403 -1.84 -10.72 -9.78
N ASN A 404 -1.91 -9.66 -8.98
CA ASN A 404 -0.81 -8.74 -8.80
C ASN A 404 0.14 -9.18 -7.67
N GLN A 405 1.15 -8.35 -7.39
CA GLN A 405 2.24 -8.64 -6.45
C GLN A 405 1.79 -8.74 -4.98
N GLU A 406 0.56 -8.34 -4.66
CA GLU A 406 -0.02 -8.43 -3.32
C GLU A 406 -0.62 -9.81 -3.00
N ARG A 407 -0.70 -10.72 -3.98
CA ARG A 407 -1.30 -12.06 -3.78
C ARG A 407 -0.50 -12.94 -2.82
N HIS A 408 -1.18 -13.92 -2.24
CA HIS A 408 -0.60 -14.87 -1.28
C HIS A 408 -0.49 -16.31 -1.80
N ILE A 409 -0.97 -16.58 -3.01
CA ILE A 409 -1.02 -17.92 -3.59
C ILE A 409 -0.22 -17.93 -4.91
N PRO A 410 0.65 -18.93 -5.12
CA PRO A 410 1.43 -19.05 -6.36
C PRO A 410 0.57 -19.61 -7.50
N TYR A 411 0.76 -19.07 -8.70
CA TYR A 411 0.05 -19.44 -9.94
C TYR A 411 0.99 -19.92 -11.07
N ALA A 412 2.31 -19.91 -10.88
CA ALA A 412 3.27 -20.40 -11.88
C ALA A 412 3.38 -21.94 -11.92
N GLY A 413 3.72 -22.49 -13.08
CA GLY A 413 3.86 -23.92 -13.32
C GLY A 413 2.54 -24.68 -13.35
N TYR A 414 2.63 -26.01 -13.47
CA TYR A 414 1.47 -26.89 -13.56
C TYR A 414 0.60 -26.84 -12.29
N ASP A 415 1.20 -26.97 -11.10
CA ASP A 415 0.45 -26.85 -9.84
C ASP A 415 -0.11 -25.43 -9.62
N GLY A 416 0.57 -24.40 -10.12
CA GLY A 416 0.07 -23.03 -10.06
C GLY A 416 -1.21 -22.81 -10.85
N LEU A 417 -1.37 -23.48 -12.01
CA LEU A 417 -2.62 -23.46 -12.77
C LEU A 417 -3.79 -24.05 -11.96
N ILE A 418 -3.52 -25.06 -11.14
CA ILE A 418 -4.52 -25.69 -10.26
C ILE A 418 -4.92 -24.74 -9.14
N ASN A 419 -3.93 -24.12 -8.48
CA ASN A 419 -4.18 -23.10 -7.48
C ASN A 419 -5.03 -21.95 -8.06
N PHE A 420 -4.72 -21.53 -9.28
CA PHE A 420 -5.47 -20.49 -9.97
C PHE A 420 -6.92 -20.91 -10.27
N ALA A 421 -7.13 -22.12 -10.78
CA ALA A 421 -8.47 -22.70 -10.98
C ALA A 421 -9.25 -22.78 -9.66
N GLU A 422 -8.58 -23.17 -8.57
CA GLU A 422 -9.17 -23.22 -7.24
C GLU A 422 -9.61 -21.84 -6.75
N GLN A 423 -8.77 -20.81 -6.90
CA GLN A 423 -9.13 -19.44 -6.52
C GLN A 423 -10.29 -18.88 -7.33
N ILE A 424 -10.32 -19.11 -8.64
CA ILE A 424 -11.45 -18.75 -9.50
C ILE A 424 -12.72 -19.46 -9.03
N SER A 425 -12.64 -20.79 -8.85
CA SER A 425 -13.76 -21.60 -8.40
C SER A 425 -14.28 -21.17 -7.03
N ASN A 426 -13.39 -20.92 -6.06
CA ASN A 426 -13.75 -20.47 -4.72
C ASN A 426 -14.43 -19.10 -4.75
N SER A 427 -13.90 -18.17 -5.54
CA SER A 427 -14.47 -16.83 -5.70
C SER A 427 -15.87 -16.92 -6.32
N MET A 428 -16.04 -17.63 -7.44
CA MET A 428 -17.34 -17.82 -8.08
C MET A 428 -18.34 -18.51 -7.18
N ARG A 429 -17.92 -19.60 -6.52
CA ARG A 429 -18.74 -20.33 -5.55
C ARG A 429 -19.18 -19.43 -4.42
N PHE A 430 -18.28 -18.63 -3.83
CA PHE A 430 -18.64 -17.70 -2.76
C PHE A 430 -19.76 -16.76 -3.21
N PHE A 431 -19.64 -16.07 -4.34
CA PHE A 431 -20.71 -15.15 -4.78
C PHE A 431 -21.97 -15.84 -5.30
N GLN A 432 -21.91 -17.14 -5.64
CA GLN A 432 -23.07 -17.96 -5.99
C GLN A 432 -23.76 -18.59 -4.76
N GLU A 433 -23.01 -18.88 -3.69
CA GLU A 433 -23.44 -19.62 -2.49
C GLU A 433 -23.53 -18.76 -1.21
N SER A 434 -23.14 -17.47 -1.24
CA SER A 434 -23.24 -16.52 -0.10
C SER A 434 -24.68 -16.20 0.34
N GLY A 435 -25.61 -17.10 0.08
CA GLY A 435 -26.85 -17.23 0.82
C GLY A 435 -26.68 -17.79 2.25
N ASP A 436 -25.57 -18.45 2.65
CA ASP A 436 -25.40 -18.86 4.05
C ASP A 436 -23.97 -19.32 4.48
N ARG A 437 -23.43 -18.66 5.52
CA ARG A 437 -22.52 -19.15 6.60
C ARG A 437 -20.99 -19.36 6.45
N SER A 438 -20.37 -19.28 7.64
CA SER A 438 -18.95 -19.14 8.01
C SER A 438 -18.50 -20.21 9.04
N GLN A 439 -17.20 -20.60 9.06
CA GLN A 439 -16.29 -20.72 10.25
C GLN A 439 -14.93 -21.43 9.99
N LYS A 440 -13.98 -21.22 10.92
CA LYS A 440 -12.48 -21.27 10.88
C LYS A 440 -11.82 -22.57 11.41
N THR A 441 -10.49 -22.73 11.25
CA THR A 441 -9.58 -23.40 12.24
C THR A 441 -8.10 -22.92 12.15
N GLU A 442 -7.35 -22.96 13.27
CA GLU A 442 -5.97 -22.44 13.55
C GLU A 442 -4.85 -23.52 13.62
N ILE A 443 -3.56 -23.08 13.64
CA ILE A 443 -2.34 -23.87 13.98
C ILE A 443 -1.34 -23.03 14.85
N ARG A 444 -0.48 -23.72 15.64
CA ARG A 444 0.39 -23.30 16.77
C ARG A 444 1.84 -22.82 16.45
N LYS A 445 2.30 -21.86 17.30
CA LYS A 445 3.58 -21.57 18.05
C LYS A 445 4.93 -22.29 17.70
N LYS A 446 6.15 -21.76 17.96
CA LYS A 446 6.65 -20.93 19.09
C LYS A 446 8.09 -20.35 18.91
N GLU A 447 8.41 -19.34 19.76
CA GLU A 447 9.70 -19.00 20.45
C GLU A 447 10.84 -18.22 19.75
N SER A 448 11.71 -17.46 20.44
CA SER A 448 11.60 -16.16 21.17
C SER A 448 13.02 -15.60 21.41
N LEU A 449 13.29 -14.28 21.37
CA LEU A 449 14.43 -13.58 22.04
C LEU A 449 14.33 -12.03 21.93
N LYS A 450 15.14 -11.30 22.72
CA LYS A 450 14.92 -9.99 23.39
C LYS A 450 15.99 -8.95 23.02
N ILE A 451 15.76 -7.63 23.03
CA ILE A 451 16.85 -6.60 23.04
C ILE A 451 16.41 -5.29 23.80
N ILE A 452 17.11 -4.13 23.73
CA ILE A 452 17.01 -2.83 24.47
C ILE A 452 16.89 -1.52 23.59
N ASN A 453 16.12 -0.50 24.01
CA ASN A 453 15.91 0.81 23.33
C ASN A 453 17.20 1.61 22.91
N HIS A 454 17.28 2.09 21.65
CA HIS A 454 18.28 3.07 21.17
C HIS A 454 17.73 4.00 20.07
N LYS A 455 17.96 5.32 20.18
CA LYS A 455 17.61 6.33 19.17
C LYS A 455 18.66 6.35 18.04
N SER A 456 18.20 6.31 16.79
CA SER A 456 18.99 5.94 15.61
C SER A 456 18.93 6.99 14.48
N GLU A 457 20.03 7.28 13.77
CA GLU A 457 20.07 8.17 12.56
C GLU A 457 19.39 7.52 11.34
N ILE A 458 19.10 6.22 11.44
CA ILE A 458 18.29 5.47 10.48
C ILE A 458 17.05 4.93 11.17
N THR A 459 15.91 5.05 10.50
CA THR A 459 14.65 4.45 10.94
C THR A 459 14.52 3.08 10.26
N ILE A 460 14.44 2.02 11.06
CA ILE A 460 14.30 0.63 10.61
C ILE A 460 12.91 0.10 10.96
N ASN A 461 12.13 -0.29 9.95
CA ASN A 461 10.71 -0.64 10.02
C ASN A 461 9.91 0.52 10.63
N PRO A 462 9.73 1.63 9.87
CA PRO A 462 9.09 2.83 10.39
C PRO A 462 7.67 2.58 10.88
N LEU A 463 7.30 3.24 11.99
CA LEU A 463 5.93 3.32 12.51
C LEU A 463 5.15 4.51 11.91
N LYS A 464 5.88 5.57 11.57
CA LYS A 464 5.36 6.86 11.11
C LYS A 464 4.83 6.78 9.68
N HIS A 465 3.74 7.52 9.42
CA HIS A 465 3.19 7.76 8.08
C HIS A 465 3.07 9.26 7.80
N SER A 466 2.96 9.62 6.52
CA SER A 466 3.00 11.02 6.07
C SER A 466 1.75 11.84 6.42
N GLN A 467 1.90 13.17 6.48
CA GLN A 467 0.75 14.07 6.63
C GLN A 467 -0.27 13.90 5.49
N SER A 468 0.21 13.71 4.26
CA SER A 468 -0.62 13.57 3.06
C SER A 468 -1.62 12.39 3.16
N ILE A 469 -1.26 11.29 3.83
CA ILE A 469 -2.18 10.16 4.02
C ILE A 469 -3.27 10.49 5.05
N GLY A 470 -2.92 11.18 6.13
CA GLY A 470 -3.88 11.61 7.16
C GLY A 470 -4.90 12.60 6.63
N ALA A 471 -4.43 13.59 5.86
CA ALA A 471 -5.31 14.52 5.17
C ALA A 471 -6.25 13.78 4.21
N ALA A 472 -5.73 12.82 3.42
CA ALA A 472 -6.55 12.02 2.52
C ALA A 472 -7.62 11.18 3.25
N ILE A 473 -7.34 10.68 4.46
CA ILE A 473 -8.32 9.99 5.33
C ILE A 473 -9.42 10.96 5.75
N ALA A 474 -9.09 12.16 6.24
CA ALA A 474 -10.08 13.17 6.65
C ALA A 474 -11.08 13.47 5.52
N PHE A 475 -10.60 13.62 4.28
CA PHE A 475 -11.47 13.84 3.12
C PHE A 475 -12.35 12.64 2.75
N GLN A 476 -12.07 11.42 3.23
CA GLN A 476 -13.00 10.30 3.02
C GLN A 476 -14.27 10.41 3.86
N GLY A 477 -14.25 11.22 4.94
CA GLY A 477 -15.39 11.46 5.82
C GLY A 477 -16.21 12.69 5.47
N ILE A 478 -15.99 13.27 4.28
CA ILE A 478 -16.75 14.40 3.74
C ILE A 478 -17.46 13.93 2.46
N ASP A 479 -18.77 14.11 2.41
CA ASP A 479 -19.56 13.65 1.27
C ASP A 479 -19.17 14.40 -0.01
N ARG A 480 -19.07 13.66 -1.11
CA ARG A 480 -18.70 14.16 -2.45
C ARG A 480 -17.37 14.91 -2.50
N ALA A 481 -16.46 14.62 -1.57
CA ALA A 481 -15.12 15.18 -1.57
C ALA A 481 -14.12 14.39 -2.43
N LEU A 482 -13.09 15.06 -2.94
CA LEU A 482 -11.95 14.42 -3.58
C LEU A 482 -10.63 15.06 -3.14
N PRO A 483 -9.77 14.33 -2.39
CA PRO A 483 -8.39 14.75 -2.17
C PRO A 483 -7.55 14.51 -3.42
N ILE A 484 -6.70 15.48 -3.76
CA ILE A 484 -5.73 15.45 -4.85
C ILE A 484 -4.34 15.69 -4.26
N ILE A 485 -3.43 14.74 -4.42
CA ILE A 485 -2.02 14.93 -4.04
C ILE A 485 -1.28 15.59 -5.20
N HIS A 486 -0.88 16.85 -4.99
CA HIS A 486 -0.03 17.60 -5.88
C HIS A 486 1.42 17.09 -5.76
N GLY A 487 1.87 16.36 -6.76
CA GLY A 487 3.16 15.68 -6.71
C GLY A 487 3.32 14.56 -7.74
N ALA A 488 4.39 13.80 -7.57
CA ALA A 488 4.63 12.60 -8.37
C ALA A 488 3.53 11.55 -8.13
N GLN A 489 3.19 10.80 -9.17
CA GLN A 489 2.07 9.84 -9.15
C GLN A 489 2.21 8.74 -8.07
N GLY A 490 3.44 8.43 -7.65
CA GLY A 490 3.73 7.40 -6.64
C GLY A 490 3.10 7.67 -5.28
N CYS A 491 3.08 8.93 -4.83
CA CYS A 491 2.54 9.30 -3.51
C CYS A 491 1.04 8.93 -3.42
N SER A 492 0.28 9.24 -4.46
CA SER A 492 -1.15 8.89 -4.56
C SER A 492 -1.38 7.40 -4.76
N PHE A 493 -0.57 6.73 -5.59
CA PHE A 493 -0.72 5.30 -5.86
C PHE A 493 -0.49 4.45 -4.59
N LEU A 494 0.62 4.68 -3.89
CA LEU A 494 1.00 3.91 -2.70
C LEU A 494 0.04 4.19 -1.53
N ALA A 495 -0.30 5.46 -1.29
CA ALA A 495 -1.29 5.83 -0.27
C ALA A 495 -2.64 5.16 -0.55
N LYS A 496 -3.13 5.19 -1.79
CA LYS A 496 -4.39 4.55 -2.17
C LYS A 496 -4.38 3.05 -1.91
N VAL A 497 -3.31 2.33 -2.23
CA VAL A 497 -3.18 0.90 -1.97
C VAL A 497 -3.24 0.61 -0.47
N LEU A 498 -2.51 1.39 0.35
CA LEU A 498 -2.49 1.19 1.80
C LEU A 498 -3.84 1.46 2.45
N LEU A 499 -4.47 2.59 2.11
CA LEU A 499 -5.81 2.96 2.59
C LEU A 499 -6.86 1.91 2.19
N THR A 500 -6.78 1.42 0.95
CA THR A 500 -7.68 0.38 0.45
C THR A 500 -7.52 -0.93 1.23
N LYS A 501 -6.30 -1.30 1.64
CA LYS A 501 -6.05 -2.49 2.47
C LYS A 501 -6.58 -2.33 3.90
N HIS A 502 -6.40 -1.15 4.50
CA HIS A 502 -6.88 -0.83 5.85
C HIS A 502 -8.41 -0.80 5.90
N PHE A 503 -9.03 0.06 5.09
CA PHE A 503 -10.48 0.27 5.13
C PHE A 503 -11.27 -0.80 4.40
N ARG A 504 -10.62 -1.58 3.52
CA ARG A 504 -11.30 -2.60 2.71
C ARG A 504 -12.45 -2.02 1.88
N GLU A 505 -12.24 -0.78 1.44
CA GLU A 505 -13.20 0.05 0.72
C GLU A 505 -12.52 0.74 -0.48
N PRO A 506 -13.26 1.10 -1.53
CA PRO A 506 -12.78 2.02 -2.55
C PRO A 506 -12.45 3.39 -1.95
N ILE A 507 -11.22 3.86 -2.20
CA ILE A 507 -10.72 5.15 -1.70
C ILE A 507 -10.70 6.21 -2.80
N ALA A 508 -11.31 7.37 -2.53
CA ALA A 508 -11.29 8.53 -3.41
C ALA A 508 -9.95 9.28 -3.23
N LEU A 509 -9.10 9.25 -4.24
CA LEU A 509 -7.80 9.91 -4.22
C LEU A 509 -7.27 10.07 -5.66
N ALA A 510 -6.80 11.27 -5.98
CA ALA A 510 -6.21 11.60 -7.28
C ALA A 510 -4.83 12.25 -7.14
N SER A 511 -4.17 12.52 -8.27
CA SER A 511 -2.85 13.17 -8.31
C SER A 511 -2.69 14.04 -9.55
N THR A 512 -1.89 15.10 -9.43
CA THR A 512 -1.49 15.95 -10.57
C THR A 512 -0.44 15.31 -11.48
N LYS A 513 0.20 14.22 -11.03
CA LYS A 513 1.17 13.42 -11.80
C LYS A 513 2.33 14.23 -12.37
N LEU A 514 3.15 14.81 -11.49
CA LEU A 514 4.31 15.59 -11.92
C LEU A 514 5.46 14.70 -12.43
N PHE A 515 6.04 15.11 -13.54
CA PHE A 515 7.25 14.57 -14.15
C PHE A 515 8.38 15.60 -14.15
N THR A 516 9.59 15.19 -14.57
CA THR A 516 10.78 16.06 -14.63
C THR A 516 10.51 17.39 -15.32
N GLU A 517 9.75 17.40 -16.41
CA GLU A 517 9.47 18.64 -17.13
C GLU A 517 8.65 19.62 -16.30
N ASP A 518 7.67 19.14 -15.53
CA ASP A 518 6.83 19.96 -14.64
C ASP A 518 7.66 20.49 -13.45
N VAL A 519 8.59 19.67 -12.94
CA VAL A 519 9.49 20.07 -11.85
C VAL A 519 10.43 21.21 -12.29
N VAL A 520 10.85 21.22 -13.56
CA VAL A 520 11.74 22.25 -14.10
C VAL A 520 10.98 23.50 -14.56
N MET A 521 9.83 23.32 -15.20
CA MET A 521 9.12 24.42 -15.90
C MET A 521 8.01 25.09 -15.07
N GLY A 522 7.57 24.49 -13.96
CA GLY A 522 6.39 24.92 -13.21
C GLY A 522 5.30 23.85 -13.21
N SER A 523 4.59 23.71 -12.08
CA SER A 523 3.59 22.65 -11.86
C SER A 523 2.20 23.18 -11.48
N GLU A 524 2.08 24.50 -11.34
CA GLU A 524 0.86 25.22 -11.00
C GLU A 524 -0.23 25.02 -12.05
N GLU A 525 0.12 25.06 -13.34
CA GLU A 525 -0.83 24.81 -14.44
C GLU A 525 -1.44 23.39 -14.38
N ASN A 526 -0.66 22.41 -13.90
CA ASN A 526 -1.12 21.02 -13.79
C ASN A 526 -2.22 20.90 -12.74
N ILE A 527 -2.13 21.69 -11.65
CA ILE A 527 -3.22 21.78 -10.65
C ILE A 527 -4.49 22.28 -11.34
N ILE A 528 -4.38 23.38 -12.08
CA ILE A 528 -5.53 24.02 -12.74
C ILE A 528 -6.21 23.03 -13.68
N LYS A 529 -5.44 22.41 -14.58
CA LYS A 529 -5.95 21.47 -15.58
C LYS A 529 -6.65 20.28 -14.93
N VAL A 530 -6.02 19.64 -13.95
CA VAL A 530 -6.56 18.44 -13.30
C VAL A 530 -7.83 18.75 -12.53
N VAL A 531 -7.86 19.87 -11.81
CA VAL A 531 -9.06 20.30 -11.07
C VAL A 531 -10.21 20.61 -12.03
N GLN A 532 -9.97 21.32 -13.14
CA GLN A 532 -11.00 21.61 -14.14
C GLN A 532 -11.61 20.32 -14.73
N GLU A 533 -10.76 19.39 -15.19
CA GLU A 533 -11.22 18.11 -15.74
C GLU A 533 -12.06 17.31 -14.73
N ILE A 534 -11.68 17.34 -13.45
CA ILE A 534 -12.42 16.67 -12.37
C ILE A 534 -13.76 17.36 -12.11
N VAL A 535 -13.80 18.69 -12.06
CA VAL A 535 -15.02 19.46 -11.82
C VAL A 535 -16.02 19.21 -12.95
N GLU A 536 -15.57 19.26 -14.19
CA GLU A 536 -16.41 18.99 -15.36
C GLU A 536 -16.93 17.54 -15.39
N ARG A 537 -16.09 16.57 -15.04
CA ARG A 537 -16.44 15.14 -15.16
C ARG A 537 -17.23 14.58 -13.99
N ASN A 538 -16.93 15.01 -12.77
CA ASN A 538 -17.44 14.37 -11.54
C ASN A 538 -18.27 15.32 -10.67
N ASN A 539 -18.20 16.64 -10.90
CA ASN A 539 -18.92 17.68 -10.17
C ASN A 539 -18.79 17.55 -8.63
N PRO A 540 -17.59 17.50 -8.05
CA PRO A 540 -17.40 17.37 -6.60
C PRO A 540 -17.88 18.60 -5.85
N ASP A 541 -18.22 18.40 -4.58
CA ASP A 541 -18.65 19.50 -3.70
C ASP A 541 -17.42 20.13 -3.01
N VAL A 542 -16.40 19.30 -2.73
CA VAL A 542 -15.14 19.74 -2.11
C VAL A 542 -13.95 19.07 -2.80
N ILE A 543 -12.92 19.85 -3.13
CA ILE A 543 -11.61 19.35 -3.55
C ILE A 543 -10.57 19.81 -2.52
N GLY A 544 -9.86 18.85 -1.94
CA GLY A 544 -8.71 19.09 -1.08
C GLY A 544 -7.41 18.92 -1.85
N ILE A 545 -6.62 19.97 -1.97
CA ILE A 545 -5.31 19.92 -2.64
C ILE A 545 -4.24 19.77 -1.58
N LEU A 546 -3.60 18.59 -1.58
CA LEU A 546 -2.58 18.17 -0.64
C LEU A 546 -1.22 18.27 -1.32
N THR A 547 -0.27 18.99 -0.76
CA THR A 547 1.09 19.08 -1.32
C THR A 547 1.93 17.88 -0.91
N SER A 548 2.85 17.45 -1.79
CA SER A 548 3.82 16.40 -1.47
C SER A 548 5.15 17.00 -1.06
N GLY A 549 6.06 16.19 -0.48
CA GLY A 549 7.43 16.64 -0.21
C GLY A 549 8.14 17.23 -1.44
N LEU A 550 7.83 16.76 -2.65
CA LEU A 550 8.38 17.31 -3.90
C LEU A 550 7.96 18.78 -4.12
N THR A 551 6.67 19.07 -3.99
CA THR A 551 6.11 20.39 -4.32
C THR A 551 6.36 21.40 -3.22
N GLU A 552 6.46 20.94 -1.96
CA GLU A 552 6.87 21.77 -0.82
C GLU A 552 8.34 22.20 -0.94
N VAL A 553 9.26 21.28 -1.25
CA VAL A 553 10.69 21.61 -1.42
C VAL A 553 10.93 22.48 -2.65
N LYS A 554 10.18 22.26 -3.74
CA LYS A 554 10.21 23.14 -4.91
C LYS A 554 9.69 24.55 -4.59
N GLY A 555 8.78 24.67 -3.63
CA GLY A 555 8.14 25.93 -3.25
C GLY A 555 7.02 26.36 -4.20
N ASP A 556 6.22 25.40 -4.70
CA ASP A 556 5.10 25.68 -5.60
C ASP A 556 4.10 26.66 -4.97
N ASP A 557 3.74 27.72 -5.69
CA ASP A 557 2.75 28.70 -5.19
C ASP A 557 1.32 28.21 -5.49
N VAL A 558 0.91 27.19 -4.74
CA VAL A 558 -0.45 26.63 -4.79
C VAL A 558 -1.49 27.70 -4.46
N THR A 559 -1.16 28.68 -3.61
CA THR A 559 -2.09 29.75 -3.20
C THR A 559 -2.47 30.64 -4.38
N SER A 560 -1.50 31.01 -5.22
CA SER A 560 -1.78 31.77 -6.45
C SER A 560 -2.54 30.93 -7.47
N ALA A 561 -2.16 29.66 -7.66
CA ALA A 561 -2.90 28.74 -8.53
C ALA A 561 -4.38 28.59 -8.10
N MET A 562 -4.67 28.65 -6.79
CA MET A 562 -6.03 28.59 -6.26
C MET A 562 -6.86 29.82 -6.61
N LYS A 563 -6.27 31.02 -6.64
CA LYS A 563 -6.98 32.24 -7.03
C LYS A 563 -7.46 32.14 -8.48
N ASP A 564 -6.59 31.68 -9.37
CA ASP A 564 -6.90 31.49 -10.78
C ASP A 564 -7.96 30.40 -10.99
N LEU A 565 -7.85 29.29 -10.25
CA LEU A 565 -8.84 28.22 -10.28
C LEU A 565 -10.22 28.72 -9.87
N ARG A 566 -10.33 29.46 -8.76
CA ARG A 566 -11.60 30.03 -8.30
C ARG A 566 -12.25 30.92 -9.36
N PHE A 567 -11.47 31.66 -10.14
CA PHE A 567 -11.99 32.44 -11.26
C PHE A 567 -12.51 31.55 -12.40
N LYS A 568 -11.76 30.50 -12.75
CA LYS A 568 -12.09 29.58 -13.85
C LYS A 568 -13.28 28.67 -13.54
N ILE A 569 -13.49 28.29 -12.28
CA ILE A 569 -14.60 27.41 -11.84
C ILE A 569 -15.71 28.17 -11.10
N LYS A 570 -15.82 29.49 -11.30
CA LYS A 570 -16.78 30.36 -10.60
C LYS A 570 -18.25 29.91 -10.69
N ASP A 571 -18.61 29.20 -11.76
CA ASP A 571 -19.97 28.72 -12.00
C ASP A 571 -20.23 27.33 -11.34
N SER A 572 -19.19 26.72 -10.76
CA SER A 572 -19.28 25.48 -10.00
C SER A 572 -19.58 25.76 -8.53
N LYS A 573 -20.29 24.83 -7.88
CA LYS A 573 -20.50 24.85 -6.42
C LYS A 573 -19.31 24.32 -5.62
N CYS A 574 -18.32 23.74 -6.31
CA CYS A 574 -17.15 23.10 -5.73
C CYS A 574 -16.31 24.07 -4.88
N GLN A 575 -16.07 23.71 -3.62
CA GLN A 575 -15.13 24.38 -2.74
C GLN A 575 -13.73 23.80 -2.93
N ILE A 576 -12.72 24.66 -3.06
CA ILE A 576 -11.32 24.21 -3.16
C ILE A 576 -10.56 24.67 -1.93
N VAL A 577 -9.94 23.70 -1.25
CA VAL A 577 -9.16 23.89 -0.02
C VAL A 577 -7.73 23.43 -0.28
N HIS A 578 -6.75 24.25 0.09
CA HIS A 578 -5.33 23.89 0.06
C HIS A 578 -4.87 23.48 1.46
N ILE A 579 -4.14 22.37 1.54
CA ILE A 579 -3.57 21.82 2.77
C ILE A 579 -2.09 21.53 2.50
N SER A 580 -1.22 22.27 3.17
CA SER A 580 0.21 22.00 3.14
C SER A 580 0.50 20.74 3.96
N THR A 581 1.01 19.70 3.30
CA THR A 581 1.31 18.38 3.90
C THR A 581 2.73 17.93 3.60
N PRO A 582 3.76 18.66 4.07
CA PRO A 582 5.15 18.25 3.91
C PRO A 582 5.40 16.87 4.54
N ASP A 583 6.09 16.00 3.80
CA ASP A 583 6.35 14.62 4.23
C ASP A 583 7.50 14.52 5.27
N TYR A 584 8.19 15.62 5.58
CA TYR A 584 9.35 15.73 6.47
C TYR A 584 9.04 16.40 7.82
N GLU A 585 7.77 16.67 8.09
CA GLU A 585 7.26 17.26 9.34
C GLU A 585 6.10 16.40 9.85
N GLY A 586 5.93 16.28 11.17
CA GLY A 586 4.75 15.64 11.79
C GLY A 586 4.47 14.22 11.29
N GLY A 587 3.20 13.82 11.30
CA GLY A 587 2.79 12.50 10.80
C GLY A 587 1.34 12.47 10.31
N LEU A 588 0.78 11.26 10.22
CA LEU A 588 -0.61 11.03 9.79
C LEU A 588 -1.60 11.91 10.58
N GLU A 589 -1.52 11.88 11.90
CA GLU A 589 -2.44 12.63 12.78
C GLU A 589 -2.36 14.15 12.53
N THR A 590 -1.14 14.68 12.33
CA THR A 590 -0.92 16.10 11.99
C THR A 590 -1.60 16.48 10.68
N GLY A 591 -1.43 15.66 9.64
CA GLY A 591 -2.04 15.92 8.34
C GLY A 591 -3.57 15.83 8.37
N TYR A 592 -4.11 14.89 9.17
CA TYR A 592 -5.54 14.79 9.42
C TYR A 592 -6.07 16.07 10.09
N ALA A 593 -5.44 16.53 11.18
CA ALA A 593 -5.81 17.76 11.86
C ALA A 593 -5.75 19.00 10.95
N LYS A 594 -4.65 19.17 10.20
CA LYS A 594 -4.51 20.27 9.22
C LYS A 594 -5.63 20.28 8.18
N ALA A 595 -6.09 19.10 7.74
CA ALA A 595 -7.21 19.01 6.80
C ALA A 595 -8.54 19.46 7.43
N VAL A 596 -8.83 19.04 8.66
CA VAL A 596 -10.04 19.47 9.39
C VAL A 596 -10.03 20.98 9.62
N GLU A 597 -8.91 21.54 10.08
CA GLU A 597 -8.75 22.98 10.25
C GLU A 597 -8.99 23.75 8.95
N ALA A 598 -8.41 23.28 7.84
CA ALA A 598 -8.56 23.94 6.55
C ALA A 598 -10.02 23.91 6.09
N VAL A 599 -10.70 22.77 6.23
CA VAL A 599 -12.14 22.65 5.94
C VAL A 599 -12.95 23.64 6.78
N ILE A 600 -12.68 23.75 8.09
CA ILE A 600 -13.37 24.70 8.97
C ILE A 600 -13.10 26.16 8.55
N LYS A 601 -11.83 26.50 8.29
CA LYS A 601 -11.40 27.85 7.88
C LYS A 601 -12.11 28.30 6.60
N PHE A 602 -12.23 27.41 5.61
CA PHE A 602 -12.72 27.76 4.28
C PHE A 602 -14.22 27.54 4.04
N ILE A 603 -14.84 26.53 4.67
CA ILE A 603 -16.22 26.13 4.36
C ILE A 603 -17.23 26.61 5.41
N VAL A 604 -16.82 26.77 6.67
CA VAL A 604 -17.75 27.20 7.73
C VAL A 604 -18.03 28.70 7.61
N HIS A 605 -19.32 29.06 7.59
CA HIS A 605 -19.79 30.44 7.48
C HIS A 605 -20.85 30.72 8.55
N SER A 606 -20.97 31.98 8.97
CA SER A 606 -22.12 32.43 9.77
C SER A 606 -23.26 32.80 8.81
N PRO A 607 -24.51 32.34 9.03
CA PRO A 607 -25.64 32.88 8.29
C PRO A 607 -25.78 34.38 8.55
N GLN A 608 -25.98 35.17 7.49
CA GLN A 608 -26.08 36.64 7.52
C GLN A 608 -27.36 37.20 8.18
N SER A 609 -28.17 36.35 8.82
CA SER A 609 -29.42 36.73 9.46
C SER A 609 -29.65 35.90 10.72
N ALA A 610 -29.12 36.35 11.86
CA ALA A 610 -29.57 35.86 13.17
C ALA A 610 -30.97 36.43 13.47
N VAL A 611 -31.98 35.99 12.72
CA VAL A 611 -33.39 36.27 13.00
C VAL A 611 -33.93 35.13 13.84
N ASN A 612 -34.20 35.44 15.12
CA ASN A 612 -34.99 34.65 16.07
C ASN A 612 -34.69 33.13 16.12
N LYS A 613 -33.69 32.71 16.91
CA LYS A 613 -33.62 31.33 17.43
C LYS A 613 -34.80 31.10 18.41
N LYS A 614 -35.99 30.88 17.85
CA LYS A 614 -37.10 30.15 18.49
C LYS A 614 -37.20 28.80 17.80
N THR A 615 -36.23 27.92 18.03
CA THR A 615 -36.33 26.51 17.66
C THR A 615 -35.76 25.63 18.77
N ILE A 616 -36.41 24.48 18.93
CA ILE A 616 -36.36 23.52 20.05
C ILE A 616 -35.17 22.55 19.94
N ASP A 617 -34.36 22.63 18.87
CA ASP A 617 -33.29 21.69 18.55
C ASP A 617 -31.91 22.25 18.93
N CYS A 618 -31.16 21.50 19.75
CA CYS A 618 -29.78 21.83 20.13
C CYS A 618 -28.78 21.10 19.20
N PHE A 619 -28.03 21.88 18.42
CA PHE A 619 -27.03 21.37 17.48
C PHE A 619 -25.65 21.42 18.12
N ILE A 620 -24.88 20.34 18.03
CA ILE A 620 -23.52 20.29 18.54
C ILE A 620 -22.53 19.89 17.45
N ASN A 621 -21.39 20.57 17.39
CA ASN A 621 -20.28 20.14 16.57
C ASN A 621 -19.52 19.03 17.29
N VAL A 622 -19.09 18.00 16.56
CA VAL A 622 -18.27 16.93 17.09
C VAL A 622 -17.07 16.74 16.17
N LEU A 623 -15.90 17.21 16.59
CA LEU A 623 -14.64 17.10 15.86
C LEU A 623 -13.93 15.83 16.32
N VAL A 624 -13.57 14.96 15.38
CA VAL A 624 -13.14 13.59 15.69
C VAL A 624 -11.78 13.28 15.07
N GLY A 625 -10.83 12.88 15.92
CA GLY A 625 -9.48 12.51 15.52
C GLY A 625 -9.40 11.23 14.69
N SER A 626 -8.26 11.06 14.01
CA SER A 626 -8.01 9.94 13.07
C SER A 626 -7.95 8.55 13.71
N HIS A 627 -7.92 8.49 15.04
CA HIS A 627 -7.70 7.29 15.83
C HIS A 627 -8.95 6.42 16.01
N LEU A 628 -10.15 6.96 15.71
CA LEU A 628 -11.41 6.22 15.79
C LEU A 628 -11.65 5.36 14.55
N THR A 629 -12.27 4.19 14.74
CA THR A 629 -12.69 3.32 13.63
C THR A 629 -13.98 3.84 13.00
N PRO A 630 -14.30 3.49 11.73
CA PRO A 630 -15.59 3.82 11.12
C PRO A 630 -16.83 3.48 11.98
N ALA A 631 -16.84 2.34 12.66
CA ALA A 631 -17.93 1.95 13.57
C ALA A 631 -18.06 2.86 14.80
N ASP A 632 -16.95 3.42 15.29
CA ASP A 632 -16.97 4.38 16.39
C ASP A 632 -17.71 5.66 16.02
N PHE A 633 -17.64 6.11 14.77
CA PHE A 633 -18.40 7.28 14.31
C PHE A 633 -19.91 7.04 14.39
N THR A 634 -20.36 5.84 14.00
CA THR A 634 -21.77 5.43 14.08
C THR A 634 -22.22 5.35 15.54
N GLU A 635 -21.46 4.68 16.41
CA GLU A 635 -21.77 4.60 17.85
C GLU A 635 -21.78 6.00 18.50
N LEU A 636 -20.82 6.86 18.15
CA LEU A 636 -20.72 8.22 18.67
C LEU A 636 -21.96 9.05 18.32
N ARG A 637 -22.43 8.95 17.06
CA ARG A 637 -23.68 9.59 16.62
C ARG A 637 -24.87 9.09 17.44
N GLU A 638 -25.02 7.78 17.59
CA GLU A 638 -26.11 7.18 18.38
C GLU A 638 -26.06 7.60 19.86
N ILE A 639 -24.86 7.71 20.44
CA ILE A 639 -24.66 8.19 21.80
C ILE A 639 -25.17 9.62 21.92
N VAL A 640 -24.70 10.53 21.08
CA VAL A 640 -25.10 11.95 21.14
C VAL A 640 -26.62 12.11 20.89
N GLU A 641 -27.16 11.46 19.87
CA GLU A 641 -28.58 11.55 19.50
C GLU A 641 -29.51 10.98 20.57
N SER A 642 -29.03 10.03 21.39
CA SER A 642 -29.82 9.50 22.50
C SER A 642 -30.13 10.53 23.61
N PHE A 643 -29.35 11.60 23.70
CA PHE A 643 -29.64 12.78 24.54
C PHE A 643 -30.55 13.79 23.82
N GLY A 644 -30.95 13.51 22.58
CA GLY A 644 -31.72 14.38 21.68
C GLY A 644 -30.96 15.64 21.25
N LEU A 645 -29.62 15.57 21.26
CA LEU A 645 -28.75 16.53 20.62
C LEU A 645 -28.60 16.13 19.14
N LYS A 646 -28.37 17.10 18.26
CA LYS A 646 -28.15 16.84 16.82
C LYS A 646 -26.67 17.05 16.48
N PRO A 647 -25.87 15.97 16.33
CA PRO A 647 -24.44 16.09 16.06
C PRO A 647 -24.15 16.40 14.58
N ILE A 648 -23.30 17.39 14.36
CA ILE A 648 -22.55 17.56 13.10
C ILE A 648 -21.14 17.03 13.36
N ILE A 649 -20.88 15.81 12.91
CA ILE A 649 -19.58 15.13 13.08
C ILE A 649 -18.68 15.53 11.91
N LEU A 650 -17.44 15.97 12.16
CA LEU A 650 -16.47 16.33 11.12
C LEU A 650 -15.04 15.87 11.49
N PRO A 651 -14.35 15.13 10.61
CA PRO A 651 -14.88 14.30 9.51
C PRO A 651 -15.77 13.17 10.03
N ASP A 652 -16.66 12.63 9.22
CA ASP A 652 -17.47 11.45 9.58
C ASP A 652 -17.04 10.22 8.76
N LEU A 653 -16.15 9.41 9.34
CA LEU A 653 -15.61 8.20 8.68
C LEU A 653 -16.55 6.99 8.74
N SER A 654 -17.77 7.10 9.30
CA SER A 654 -18.77 6.03 9.20
C SER A 654 -19.04 5.64 7.74
N ALA A 655 -18.77 6.54 6.79
CA ALA A 655 -18.75 6.26 5.36
C ALA A 655 -17.82 5.11 4.90
N LEU A 656 -16.90 4.65 5.74
CA LEU A 656 -15.95 3.57 5.47
C LEU A 656 -16.27 2.28 6.26
N ASP A 657 -17.47 2.18 6.84
CA ASP A 657 -17.92 1.07 7.68
C ASP A 657 -18.41 -0.18 6.91
N GLY A 658 -18.28 -0.21 5.58
CA GLY A 658 -18.88 -1.26 4.77
C GLY A 658 -20.06 -0.83 3.91
N SER A 659 -20.71 0.30 4.25
CA SER A 659 -22.02 0.70 3.71
C SER A 659 -22.01 1.26 2.29
N ARG A 660 -20.84 1.63 1.75
CA ARG A 660 -20.72 2.16 0.37
C ARG A 660 -21.27 1.17 -0.65
N LYS A 661 -22.25 1.62 -1.43
CA LYS A 661 -22.78 0.92 -2.59
C LYS A 661 -22.28 1.60 -3.85
N GLY A 662 -21.88 0.84 -4.87
CA GLY A 662 -21.40 1.45 -6.10
C GLY A 662 -19.94 1.89 -6.00
N PHE A 663 -19.38 2.12 -7.18
CA PHE A 663 -18.15 2.89 -7.30
C PHE A 663 -18.45 4.37 -7.50
N SER A 664 -17.73 5.21 -6.76
CA SER A 664 -17.62 6.64 -7.04
C SER A 664 -16.16 7.05 -7.14
N ALA A 665 -15.89 8.03 -7.99
CA ALA A 665 -14.61 8.73 -8.02
C ALA A 665 -14.43 9.65 -6.80
N LEU A 666 -15.53 10.06 -6.19
CA LEU A 666 -15.61 10.92 -5.01
C LEU A 666 -15.87 10.08 -3.76
N ALA A 667 -15.51 10.61 -2.59
CA ALA A 667 -16.00 10.08 -1.33
C ALA A 667 -17.54 10.11 -1.33
N ILE A 668 -18.16 9.06 -0.78
CA ILE A 668 -19.61 8.94 -0.65
C ILE A 668 -19.93 8.74 0.82
N GLY A 669 -20.92 9.47 1.32
CA GLY A 669 -21.29 9.48 2.73
C GLY A 669 -20.39 10.39 3.57
N GLY A 670 -20.63 10.39 4.87
CA GLY A 670 -19.96 11.30 5.80
C GLY A 670 -20.62 12.69 5.82
N THR A 671 -19.88 13.69 6.30
CA THR A 671 -20.41 15.04 6.54
C THR A 671 -20.64 15.78 5.23
N THR A 672 -21.85 16.31 5.03
CA THR A 672 -22.18 17.11 3.84
C THR A 672 -21.59 18.51 3.93
N THR A 673 -21.39 19.16 2.77
CA THR A 673 -20.90 20.55 2.72
C THR A 673 -21.88 21.52 3.39
N GLU A 674 -23.18 21.24 3.31
CA GLU A 674 -24.26 21.99 3.96
C GLU A 674 -24.18 21.90 5.49
N GLU A 675 -23.94 20.71 6.04
CA GLU A 675 -23.71 20.52 7.48
C GLU A 675 -22.44 21.24 7.94
N ILE A 676 -21.34 21.13 7.18
CA ILE A 676 -20.10 21.85 7.49
C ILE A 676 -20.36 23.37 7.52
N ARG A 677 -21.07 23.93 6.54
CA ARG A 677 -21.45 25.35 6.55
C ARG A 677 -22.26 25.72 7.80
N ALA A 678 -23.12 24.83 8.27
CA ALA A 678 -23.99 25.06 9.44
C ALA A 678 -23.24 25.01 10.78
N MET A 679 -22.02 24.47 10.85
CA MET A 679 -21.25 24.34 12.10
C MET A 679 -21.03 25.66 12.84
N GLY A 680 -21.00 26.79 12.12
CA GLY A 680 -20.88 28.13 12.70
C GLY A 680 -22.13 28.60 13.48
N SER A 681 -23.22 27.83 13.44
CA SER A 681 -24.48 28.13 14.14
C SER A 681 -24.80 27.16 15.29
N SER A 682 -23.93 26.16 15.51
CA SER A 682 -24.08 25.17 16.59
C SER A 682 -23.93 25.81 17.97
N ASP A 683 -24.50 25.16 18.98
CA ASP A 683 -24.57 25.71 20.34
C ASP A 683 -23.33 25.35 21.17
N PHE A 684 -22.62 24.26 20.82
CA PHE A 684 -21.41 23.81 21.50
C PHE A 684 -20.53 22.96 20.56
N THR A 685 -19.23 22.87 20.85
CA THR A 685 -18.29 21.99 20.13
C THR A 685 -17.64 20.96 21.07
N ILE A 686 -17.68 19.69 20.70
CA ILE A 686 -16.93 18.62 21.35
C ILE A 686 -15.76 18.27 20.44
N ALA A 687 -14.54 18.23 20.98
CA ALA A 687 -13.36 17.75 20.28
C ALA A 687 -12.88 16.44 20.92
N ILE A 688 -12.71 15.38 20.13
CA ILE A 688 -12.27 14.05 20.58
C ILE A 688 -10.88 13.80 19.97
N GLY A 689 -9.90 13.60 20.85
CA GLY A 689 -8.47 13.63 20.54
C GLY A 689 -7.88 15.02 20.73
N ALA A 690 -6.67 15.08 21.27
CA ALA A 690 -5.94 16.33 21.45
C ALA A 690 -5.62 16.99 20.10
N SER A 691 -5.42 16.19 19.05
CA SER A 691 -5.20 16.67 17.69
C SER A 691 -6.33 17.56 17.13
N MET A 692 -7.55 17.46 17.67
CA MET A 692 -8.73 18.22 17.22
C MET A 692 -8.92 19.56 17.94
N GLU A 693 -8.13 19.87 18.97
CA GLU A 693 -8.29 21.09 19.76
C GLU A 693 -8.09 22.36 18.91
N SER A 694 -7.07 22.38 18.04
CA SER A 694 -6.81 23.51 17.14
C SER A 694 -7.99 23.81 16.21
N ALA A 695 -8.67 22.76 15.73
CA ALA A 695 -9.88 22.89 14.93
C ALA A 695 -11.06 23.46 15.74
N ALA A 696 -11.23 23.05 17.01
CA ALA A 696 -12.25 23.59 17.91
C ALA A 696 -11.99 25.06 18.27
N MET A 697 -10.73 25.42 18.48
CA MET A 697 -10.31 26.79 18.78
C MET A 697 -10.68 27.75 17.65
N ILE A 698 -10.55 27.34 16.38
CA ILE A 698 -10.98 28.15 15.24
C ILE A 698 -12.48 28.46 15.29
N LEU A 699 -13.32 27.49 15.70
CA LEU A 699 -14.76 27.70 15.84
C LEU A 699 -15.09 28.67 16.98
N LYS A 700 -14.36 28.59 18.10
CA LYS A 700 -14.47 29.53 19.21
C LYS A 700 -14.08 30.95 18.81
N GLU A 701 -12.92 31.11 18.17
CA GLU A 701 -12.40 32.41 17.77
C GLU A 701 -13.28 33.10 16.70
N ARG A 702 -13.79 32.33 15.73
CA ARG A 702 -14.57 32.90 14.61
C ARG A 702 -16.06 33.08 14.92
N PHE A 703 -16.65 32.19 15.72
CA PHE A 703 -18.10 32.11 15.90
C PHE A 703 -18.54 32.20 17.37
N GLY A 704 -17.61 32.26 18.33
CA GLY A 704 -17.93 32.33 19.76
C GLY A 704 -18.51 31.04 20.34
N ILE A 705 -18.32 29.90 19.65
CA ILE A 705 -18.84 28.60 20.09
C ILE A 705 -17.87 28.02 21.12
N GLU A 706 -18.34 27.81 22.35
CA GLU A 706 -17.54 27.17 23.39
C GLU A 706 -17.29 25.69 23.06
N TYR A 707 -16.18 25.16 23.58
CA TYR A 707 -15.79 23.78 23.32
C TYR A 707 -15.25 23.05 24.54
N ARG A 708 -15.26 21.72 24.46
CA ARG A 708 -14.57 20.82 25.41
C ARG A 708 -13.80 19.75 24.65
N VAL A 709 -12.55 19.52 25.06
CA VAL A 709 -11.68 18.47 24.54
C VAL A 709 -11.80 17.21 25.40
N PHE A 710 -11.84 16.05 24.75
CA PHE A 710 -11.77 14.73 25.35
C PHE A 710 -10.57 14.01 24.75
N GLU A 711 -9.55 13.75 25.56
CA GLU A 711 -8.37 12.98 25.14
C GLU A 711 -8.70 11.50 24.92
N SER A 712 -9.75 11.02 25.60
CA SER A 712 -10.28 9.66 25.50
C SER A 712 -11.78 9.68 25.73
N ILE A 713 -12.48 8.76 25.06
CA ILE A 713 -13.87 8.41 25.33
C ILE A 713 -14.03 6.88 25.52
N SER A 714 -12.92 6.22 25.84
CA SER A 714 -12.82 4.78 26.15
C SER A 714 -12.23 4.61 27.55
N GLY A 715 -12.66 3.57 28.26
CA GLY A 715 -12.45 3.47 29.71
C GLY A 715 -13.72 3.88 30.47
N LEU A 716 -13.82 3.43 31.71
CA LEU A 716 -14.96 3.69 32.58
C LEU A 716 -15.06 5.18 32.92
N LYS A 717 -13.96 5.80 33.36
CA LYS A 717 -13.91 7.20 33.81
C LYS A 717 -14.18 8.16 32.66
N ASP A 718 -13.54 7.92 31.52
CA ASP A 718 -13.65 8.79 30.35
C ASP A 718 -15.03 8.68 29.70
N ALA A 719 -15.60 7.46 29.63
CA ALA A 719 -16.98 7.27 29.19
C ALA A 719 -17.99 7.92 30.14
N ASP A 720 -17.79 7.83 31.47
CA ASP A 720 -18.62 8.52 32.46
C ASP A 720 -18.59 10.05 32.21
N MET A 721 -17.38 10.63 32.09
CA MET A 721 -17.21 12.07 31.85
C MET A 721 -17.85 12.54 30.54
N PHE A 722 -17.77 11.73 29.48
CA PHE A 722 -18.43 12.03 28.21
C PHE A 722 -19.95 12.02 28.34
N MET A 723 -20.52 11.00 28.97
CA MET A 723 -21.97 10.87 29.20
C MET A 723 -22.52 11.98 30.10
N GLU A 724 -21.78 12.34 31.16
CA GLU A 724 -22.14 13.46 32.04
C GLU A 724 -22.14 14.79 31.30
N THR A 725 -21.17 15.00 30.41
CA THR A 725 -21.11 16.22 29.58
C THR A 725 -22.31 16.30 28.64
N LEU A 726 -22.68 15.20 27.97
CA LEU A 726 -23.88 15.17 27.12
C LEU A 726 -25.17 15.38 27.92
N SER A 727 -25.24 14.83 29.13
CA SER A 727 -26.36 15.05 30.07
C SER A 727 -26.47 16.52 30.47
N MET A 728 -25.34 17.16 30.79
CA MET A 728 -25.27 18.59 31.14
C MET A 728 -25.69 19.48 29.96
N LEU A 729 -25.20 19.21 28.74
CA LEU A 729 -25.53 19.99 27.55
C LEU A 729 -27.01 19.86 27.16
N SER A 730 -27.58 18.65 27.26
CA SER A 730 -28.95 18.37 26.87
C SER A 730 -30.00 18.65 27.95
N GLY A 731 -29.58 18.72 29.22
CA GLY A 731 -30.47 18.71 30.38
C GLY A 731 -31.24 17.40 30.59
N LYS A 732 -30.91 16.33 29.85
CA LYS A 732 -31.56 15.02 29.95
C LYS A 732 -30.74 14.04 30.77
N PRO A 733 -31.37 13.15 31.54
CA PRO A 733 -30.66 12.10 32.26
C PRO A 733 -30.05 11.08 31.28
N ILE A 734 -28.99 10.41 31.71
CA ILE A 734 -28.35 9.31 30.96
C ILE A 734 -29.38 8.19 30.75
N ALA A 735 -29.51 7.70 29.51
CA ALA A 735 -30.48 6.65 29.19
C ALA A 735 -30.17 5.33 29.91
N LYS A 736 -31.21 4.62 30.37
CA LYS A 736 -31.09 3.33 31.09
C LYS A 736 -30.22 2.28 30.38
N LYS A 737 -30.15 2.34 29.04
CA LYS A 737 -29.30 1.43 28.25
C LYS A 737 -27.81 1.62 28.59
N TYR A 738 -27.34 2.85 28.76
CA TYR A 738 -25.95 3.16 29.09
C TYR A 738 -25.64 2.90 30.56
N GLU A 739 -26.58 3.17 31.48
CA GLU A 739 -26.43 2.77 32.87
C GLU A 739 -26.24 1.25 33.01
N ARG A 740 -26.98 0.47 32.19
CA ARG A 740 -26.81 -0.98 32.10
C ARG A 740 -25.46 -1.35 31.51
N GLN A 741 -25.05 -0.76 30.37
CA GLN A 741 -23.75 -1.03 29.77
C GLN A 741 -22.60 -0.70 30.73
N ARG A 742 -22.66 0.41 31.46
CA ARG A 742 -21.71 0.78 32.50
C ARG A 742 -21.58 -0.29 33.59
N ARG A 743 -22.70 -0.83 34.08
CA ARG A 743 -22.69 -1.95 35.06
C ARG A 743 -22.04 -3.20 34.48
N ILE A 744 -22.32 -3.51 33.22
CA ILE A 744 -21.72 -4.67 32.53
C ILE A 744 -20.21 -4.45 32.32
N LEU A 745 -19.77 -3.23 31.99
CA LEU A 745 -18.35 -2.90 31.89
C LEU A 745 -17.66 -3.12 33.23
N ILE A 746 -18.19 -2.59 34.33
CA ILE A 746 -17.61 -2.77 35.67
C ILE A 746 -17.50 -4.26 36.04
N ASP A 747 -18.52 -5.04 35.71
CA ASP A 747 -18.53 -6.49 35.93
C ASP A 747 -17.43 -7.17 35.09
N GLY A 748 -17.36 -6.88 33.79
CA GLY A 748 -16.33 -7.42 32.90
C GLY A 748 -14.91 -6.98 33.25
N MET A 749 -14.73 -5.75 33.75
CA MET A 749 -13.45 -5.29 34.32
C MET A 749 -13.06 -6.15 35.53
N ARG A 750 -14.01 -6.48 36.42
CA ARG A 750 -13.74 -7.38 37.58
C ARG A 750 -13.42 -8.80 37.13
N ASP A 751 -14.04 -9.30 36.06
CA ASP A 751 -13.71 -10.61 35.51
C ASP A 751 -12.31 -10.63 34.90
N ALA A 752 -11.93 -9.55 34.20
CA ALA A 752 -10.71 -9.50 33.42
C ALA A 752 -9.46 -9.01 34.20
N HIS A 753 -9.61 -8.25 35.29
CA HIS A 753 -8.48 -7.55 35.93
C HIS A 753 -7.32 -8.46 36.36
N PHE A 754 -7.60 -9.70 36.74
CA PHE A 754 -6.57 -10.69 37.10
C PHE A 754 -5.59 -10.97 35.95
N TYR A 755 -6.03 -10.79 34.71
CA TYR A 755 -5.20 -10.99 33.52
C TYR A 755 -4.34 -9.78 33.17
N TYR A 756 -4.66 -8.59 33.71
CA TYR A 756 -3.95 -7.33 33.44
C TYR A 756 -2.99 -6.92 34.55
N GLY A 757 -3.31 -7.23 35.80
CA GLY A 757 -2.54 -6.78 36.96
C GLY A 757 -1.04 -7.05 36.81
N ASN A 758 -0.23 -5.99 36.82
CA ASN A 758 1.22 -6.00 36.64
C ASN A 758 1.73 -6.55 35.30
N LYS A 759 0.86 -6.78 34.30
CA LYS A 759 1.29 -7.10 32.94
C LYS A 759 1.94 -5.89 32.30
N LYS A 760 3.08 -6.11 31.65
CA LYS A 760 3.78 -5.08 30.90
C LYS A 760 3.28 -5.07 29.47
N ILE A 761 2.69 -3.97 29.04
CA ILE A 761 2.10 -3.83 27.71
C ILE A 761 2.81 -2.69 26.99
N TYR A 762 3.36 -2.98 25.82
CA TYR A 762 3.96 -1.98 24.96
C TYR A 762 2.92 -1.46 23.98
N VAL A 763 2.80 -0.14 23.88
CA VAL A 763 1.87 0.53 22.97
C VAL A 763 2.66 1.36 21.97
N ALA A 764 2.53 1.03 20.69
CA ALA A 764 3.14 1.71 19.56
C ALA A 764 2.05 2.10 18.55
N LEU A 765 1.34 3.20 18.85
CA LEU A 765 0.17 3.70 18.13
C LEU A 765 0.29 5.22 17.91
N GLU A 766 -0.58 5.78 17.07
CA GLU A 766 -0.71 7.23 16.91
C GLU A 766 -0.97 7.94 18.27
N PRO A 767 -0.58 9.22 18.46
CA PRO A 767 -0.61 9.87 19.77
C PRO A 767 -1.98 9.87 20.46
N ASP A 768 -3.06 10.30 19.79
CA ASP A 768 -4.40 10.29 20.40
C ASP A 768 -4.84 8.87 20.77
N LEU A 769 -4.55 7.89 19.89
CA LEU A 769 -4.90 6.50 20.13
C LEU A 769 -4.12 5.89 21.29
N THR A 770 -2.85 6.28 21.43
CA THR A 770 -1.98 5.88 22.54
C THR A 770 -2.54 6.35 23.86
N VAL A 771 -2.94 7.63 23.95
CA VAL A 771 -3.54 8.20 25.16
C VAL A 771 -4.84 7.48 25.51
N GLN A 772 -5.75 7.34 24.54
CA GLN A 772 -7.00 6.61 24.74
C GLN A 772 -6.77 5.15 25.19
N THR A 773 -5.79 4.47 24.60
CA THR A 773 -5.47 3.07 24.94
C THR A 773 -4.83 2.96 26.33
N MET A 774 -3.97 3.90 26.68
CA MET A 774 -3.30 3.95 27.98
C MET A 774 -4.32 4.11 29.12
N HIS A 775 -5.34 4.96 28.95
CA HIS A 775 -6.31 5.24 30.02
C HIS A 775 -7.05 3.99 30.49
N TRP A 776 -7.67 3.23 29.59
CA TRP A 776 -8.40 2.02 29.99
C TRP A 776 -7.47 0.87 30.42
N LEU A 777 -6.23 0.83 29.91
CA LEU A 777 -5.22 -0.13 30.38
C LEU A 777 -4.78 0.16 31.83
N ASP A 778 -4.62 1.43 32.17
CA ASP A 778 -4.31 1.88 33.53
C ASP A 778 -5.46 1.55 34.49
N GLU A 779 -6.71 1.76 34.07
CA GLU A 779 -7.90 1.34 34.85
C GLU A 779 -7.95 -0.18 35.12
N MET A 780 -7.34 -0.98 34.24
CA MET A 780 -7.22 -2.44 34.39
C MET A 780 -5.99 -2.87 35.20
N GLY A 781 -5.11 -1.94 35.60
CA GLY A 781 -3.91 -2.20 36.40
C GLY A 781 -2.72 -2.75 35.61
N ALA A 782 -2.69 -2.54 34.28
CA ALA A 782 -1.54 -2.87 33.46
C ALA A 782 -0.44 -1.80 33.56
N VAL A 783 0.82 -2.22 33.41
CA VAL A 783 1.97 -1.31 33.30
C VAL A 783 2.21 -1.03 31.82
N VAL A 784 1.92 0.19 31.39
CA VAL A 784 2.00 0.59 29.98
C VAL A 784 3.35 1.26 29.69
N GLU A 785 4.04 0.82 28.64
CA GLU A 785 5.21 1.50 28.09
C GLU A 785 4.90 2.00 26.68
N ILE A 786 5.18 3.28 26.42
CA ILE A 786 4.81 3.97 25.18
C ILE A 786 6.02 4.04 24.24
N VAL A 787 5.78 3.71 22.98
CA VAL A 787 6.73 3.91 21.87
C VAL A 787 6.23 5.09 21.04
N ASP A 788 6.93 6.21 21.08
CA ASP A 788 6.60 7.38 20.28
C ASP A 788 6.83 7.08 18.79
N VAL A 789 5.73 7.03 18.03
CA VAL A 789 5.68 6.75 16.60
C VAL A 789 6.47 7.76 15.77
N ASN A 790 6.58 9.01 16.22
CA ASN A 790 7.28 10.05 15.45
C ASN A 790 8.80 9.99 15.60
N SER A 791 9.30 9.35 16.67
CA SER A 791 10.72 9.37 17.02
C SER A 791 11.39 8.01 17.20
N ASN A 792 10.61 6.91 17.11
CA ASN A 792 11.10 5.54 17.20
C ASN A 792 10.59 4.68 16.03
N ASP A 793 11.09 3.46 15.98
CA ASP A 793 10.78 2.50 14.93
C ASP A 793 10.47 1.11 15.51
N LEU A 794 9.95 0.19 14.69
CA LEU A 794 9.60 -1.15 15.16
C LEU A 794 10.83 -2.01 15.47
N PHE A 795 11.99 -1.68 14.91
CA PHE A 795 13.20 -2.47 15.10
C PHE A 795 13.87 -2.22 16.45
N SER A 796 13.78 -0.98 16.95
CA SER A 796 14.23 -0.52 18.25
C SER A 796 13.33 -0.99 19.40
N ILE A 797 12.14 -1.56 19.12
CA ILE A 797 11.29 -2.21 20.14
C ILE A 797 11.88 -3.53 20.57
N GLN A 798 12.07 -3.61 21.87
CA GLN A 798 13.13 -4.40 22.45
C GLN A 798 12.84 -4.51 23.95
N GLY A 799 12.63 -5.71 24.48
CA GLY A 799 12.47 -5.93 25.92
C GLY A 799 11.78 -7.25 26.25
N HIS A 800 11.44 -7.45 27.52
CA HIS A 800 10.45 -8.45 27.95
C HIS A 800 9.19 -7.75 28.40
N PHE A 801 8.10 -8.07 27.72
CA PHE A 801 6.76 -7.58 28.02
C PHE A 801 5.75 -8.64 27.58
N ASP A 802 4.52 -8.54 28.08
CA ASP A 802 3.49 -9.57 27.93
C ASP A 802 2.68 -9.42 26.63
N LEU A 803 2.59 -8.21 26.08
CA LEU A 803 1.81 -7.90 24.88
C LEU A 803 2.36 -6.67 24.15
N LEU A 804 2.41 -6.74 22.81
CA LEU A 804 2.56 -5.58 21.95
C LEU A 804 1.18 -5.17 21.41
N ILE A 805 0.82 -3.90 21.56
CA ILE A 805 -0.31 -3.28 20.89
C ILE A 805 0.26 -2.33 19.83
N SER A 806 0.04 -2.65 18.56
CA SER A 806 0.52 -1.84 17.44
C SER A 806 -0.20 -2.22 16.13
N ASN A 807 0.17 -1.62 15.01
CA ASN A 807 -0.45 -1.84 13.71
C ASN A 807 0.03 -3.15 13.04
N SER A 808 -0.41 -3.41 11.80
CA SER A 808 -0.05 -4.64 11.05
C SER A 808 1.44 -4.76 10.72
N HIS A 809 2.20 -3.66 10.70
CA HIS A 809 3.64 -3.70 10.45
C HIS A 809 4.43 -4.30 11.61
N ALA A 810 3.87 -4.26 12.81
CA ALA A 810 4.50 -4.83 14.00
C ALA A 810 4.53 -6.36 14.02
N GLU A 811 3.88 -7.04 13.06
CA GLU A 811 3.79 -8.51 13.04
C GLU A 811 5.17 -9.19 13.05
N ASP A 812 6.10 -8.73 12.21
CA ASP A 812 7.43 -9.32 12.13
C ASP A 812 8.27 -8.97 13.38
N THR A 813 8.08 -7.78 13.96
CA THR A 813 8.67 -7.41 15.25
C THR A 813 8.14 -8.25 16.40
N ALA A 814 6.82 -8.47 16.48
CA ALA A 814 6.21 -9.30 17.51
C ALA A 814 6.66 -10.76 17.41
N LYS A 815 6.75 -11.30 16.18
CA LYS A 815 7.32 -12.63 15.91
C LYS A 815 8.77 -12.72 16.36
N ARG A 816 9.59 -11.71 16.05
CA ARG A 816 11.00 -11.62 16.48
C ARG A 816 11.11 -11.62 18.01
N LEU A 817 10.28 -10.85 18.69
CA LEU A 817 10.28 -10.72 20.15
C LEU A 817 9.60 -11.90 20.88
N GLY A 818 8.82 -12.72 20.16
CA GLY A 818 8.07 -13.84 20.73
C GLY A 818 6.89 -13.43 21.61
N VAL A 819 6.33 -12.24 21.36
CA VAL A 819 5.22 -11.65 22.13
C VAL A 819 3.94 -11.66 21.30
N PRO A 820 2.74 -11.81 21.92
CA PRO A 820 1.50 -11.65 21.20
C PRO A 820 1.38 -10.21 20.68
N LEU A 821 0.77 -10.07 19.50
CA LEU A 821 0.42 -8.78 18.90
C LEU A 821 -1.09 -8.63 18.91
N TYR A 822 -1.57 -7.56 19.54
CA TYR A 822 -2.93 -7.09 19.34
C TYR A 822 -2.90 -5.93 18.34
N GLN A 823 -3.54 -6.14 17.18
CA GLN A 823 -3.46 -5.21 16.06
C GLN A 823 -4.48 -4.08 16.20
N MET A 824 -3.99 -2.84 16.26
CA MET A 824 -4.77 -1.61 16.42
C MET A 824 -4.00 -0.43 15.81
N GLY A 825 -4.68 0.68 15.52
CA GLY A 825 -4.09 1.88 14.90
C GLY A 825 -4.04 1.81 13.38
N PHE A 826 -3.05 2.47 12.76
CA PHE A 826 -2.91 2.48 11.32
C PHE A 826 -1.52 2.01 10.85
N PRO A 827 -1.44 1.14 9.83
CA PRO A 827 -2.51 0.45 9.12
C PRO A 827 -2.83 -0.92 9.74
N VAL A 828 -4.10 -1.35 9.70
CA VAL A 828 -4.53 -2.67 10.16
C VAL A 828 -5.19 -3.41 9.00
N TYR A 829 -4.43 -4.27 8.31
CA TYR A 829 -4.88 -5.04 7.15
C TYR A 829 -4.66 -6.55 7.27
N LYS A 830 -3.89 -7.01 8.26
CA LYS A 830 -3.65 -8.44 8.51
C LYS A 830 -4.73 -9.10 9.39
N VAL A 831 -5.69 -8.32 9.89
CA VAL A 831 -6.89 -8.81 10.58
C VAL A 831 -8.17 -8.33 9.87
N LEU A 832 -9.24 -9.10 10.02
CA LEU A 832 -10.58 -8.78 9.50
C LEU A 832 -11.40 -8.06 10.56
N GLY A 833 -12.31 -7.19 10.13
CA GLY A 833 -13.31 -6.59 11.02
C GLY A 833 -12.89 -5.30 11.73
N ASN A 834 -11.67 -4.79 11.50
CA ASN A 834 -11.17 -3.55 12.13
C ASN A 834 -12.15 -2.37 11.98
N ASN A 835 -12.75 -2.22 10.80
CA ASN A 835 -13.64 -1.07 10.51
C ASN A 835 -15.03 -1.19 11.15
N HIS A 836 -15.43 -2.39 11.56
CA HIS A 836 -16.73 -2.65 12.19
C HIS A 836 -16.63 -2.69 13.72
N LYS A 837 -15.46 -2.43 14.27
CA LYS A 837 -15.17 -2.64 15.67
C LYS A 837 -15.43 -1.37 16.46
N VAL A 838 -16.43 -1.40 17.32
CA VAL A 838 -16.65 -0.32 18.29
C VAL A 838 -15.60 -0.44 19.40
N THR A 839 -14.82 0.62 19.57
CA THR A 839 -13.76 0.78 20.57
C THR A 839 -14.12 1.80 21.65
N ILE A 840 -15.11 2.66 21.40
CA ILE A 840 -15.52 3.74 22.31
C ILE A 840 -16.69 3.37 23.24
N GLY A 841 -16.89 4.20 24.28
CA GLY A 841 -17.99 4.05 25.22
C GLY A 841 -17.89 2.76 26.05
N TYR A 842 -18.93 2.46 26.82
CA TYR A 842 -18.88 1.33 27.77
C TYR A 842 -18.76 -0.04 27.08
N SER A 843 -19.52 -0.25 26.01
CA SER A 843 -19.52 -1.54 25.29
C SER A 843 -18.24 -1.76 24.49
N GLY A 844 -17.74 -0.71 23.81
CA GLY A 844 -16.48 -0.80 23.07
C GLY A 844 -15.29 -1.04 23.99
N THR A 845 -15.23 -0.32 25.11
CA THR A 845 -14.23 -0.55 26.17
C THR A 845 -14.24 -2.00 26.65
N LEU A 846 -15.42 -2.56 26.93
CA LEU A 846 -15.53 -3.96 27.35
C LEU A 846 -15.04 -4.93 26.26
N SER A 847 -15.30 -4.65 24.98
CA SER A 847 -14.78 -5.45 23.86
C SER A 847 -13.25 -5.42 23.83
N LEU A 848 -12.65 -4.23 23.96
CA LEU A 848 -11.19 -4.07 24.02
C LEU A 848 -10.58 -4.87 25.18
N ILE A 849 -11.18 -4.77 26.36
CA ILE A 849 -10.75 -5.49 27.56
C ILE A 849 -10.82 -7.01 27.32
N ASN A 850 -11.94 -7.51 26.79
CA ASN A 850 -12.06 -8.95 26.56
C ASN A 850 -11.08 -9.46 25.50
N GLU A 851 -10.89 -8.73 24.41
CA GLU A 851 -9.97 -9.13 23.34
C GLU A 851 -8.51 -9.13 23.78
N VAL A 852 -8.09 -8.10 24.52
CA VAL A 852 -6.73 -8.00 25.03
C VAL A 852 -6.49 -9.02 26.16
N ALA A 853 -7.46 -9.26 27.05
CA ALA A 853 -7.39 -10.34 28.03
C ALA A 853 -7.24 -11.72 27.36
N ASN A 854 -8.00 -11.98 26.30
CA ASN A 854 -7.89 -13.21 25.52
C ASN A 854 -6.50 -13.38 24.89
N LYS A 855 -5.88 -12.29 24.42
CA LYS A 855 -4.50 -12.31 23.92
C LYS A 855 -3.48 -12.60 25.03
N LEU A 856 -3.68 -12.07 26.23
CA LEU A 856 -2.85 -12.37 27.40
C LEU A 856 -3.04 -13.83 27.87
N LEU A 857 -4.24 -14.38 27.74
CA LEU A 857 -4.56 -15.79 28.01
C LEU A 857 -3.86 -16.75 27.05
N GLU A 858 -3.79 -16.41 25.75
CA GLU A 858 -3.10 -17.21 24.74
C GLU A 858 -1.63 -17.46 25.11
N VAL A 859 -0.99 -16.61 25.92
CA VAL A 859 0.41 -16.76 26.35
C VAL A 859 0.60 -17.90 27.36
N HIS A 860 -0.43 -18.23 28.14
CA HIS A 860 -0.38 -19.24 29.20
C HIS A 860 -0.73 -20.68 28.74
N GLN A 861 -1.01 -20.89 27.45
CA GLN A 861 -1.20 -22.20 26.80
C GLN A 861 -0.04 -22.56 25.87
#